data_AF-A0A9Q8T9E2-F1
#
_entry.id   AF-A0A9Q8T9E2-F1
#
_cell.length_a   1.000
_cell.length_b   1.000
_cell.length_c   1.000
_cell.angle_alpha   90.00
_cell.angle_beta   90.00
_cell.angle_gamma   90.00
#
_symmetry.space_group_name_H-M   'P 1'
#
loop_
_entity.id
_entity.type
_entity.pdbx_description
1 polymer ?
#
loop_
_entity_poly.entity_id
_entity_poly.type
_entity_poly.pdbx_seq_one_letter_code
_entity_poly.pdbx_strand_id
1 'polypeptide(L)'
;MPSSKLSVSSVNGNICALENLQDVSQIAYAYNWLHDAPYLDLKTSLLPLAGYERLQQCRTPPTDGEDEPTDVNGFDIFPVRAGLPWPTGFPKARQSRHWEAGLRISSELLELFSTDSSMFTAVKLNGRSLAKIASHELLLPEEDRFTKFATYLFPEADKERTRLLAATIVFIVIFDDSWEMHSEDKLGVVRDDFLRRLESNGEKEKSKSELQSLIGYVVDGLKSHDKIAGNGGQEVIDRLADFCRHVPPQSNFASLADYLSYRNIDAGVPYILACVKFSLESDVVIEDPKMTRILRLVSDHVSLVNDLASFDKELKALEDGKVCYMINAVDVVRRLLGLHSYSAAKAVTYSVQLEVEAQMEEELERLAKGRVLSPKEEQFVSAALTMTAGNLFYSVVTSRYGGEAAKIDGHQYYSIKTLKDYGIDRYRNSEYRANHGSTANNNLAALHEYENSVMSFPSLLQVLSSHWFAACLAIFVLRALYRRYVPSLGDIPAVNFLATVSRWNKVLQVLSTRAERNLLEAHRKLGPIVRIAYNEVSIADPEAIPTIFDNEQRFVKTDWYYMFGFPTPDDANLFSVIDPVEHKRMKRNVAPAFSMSALMALEEFVDSTVTLFIQCMDELAIAPSVPPSQRKDPINMVEWFQWYAFDVVGELSFSRRLGFLDTKSDVGNMTKVLDSFIQYASTVAMMPELHKFLFGNPLVAAFLSPPALVISDVTKQEMDRREADPDAVHSDIMDKIIQSQKKIGPHEFPHSEIFQHAVVNLSGGSDTTGIAMDSFIYHLLKNPKTYKKLQAEIDEAALKGKLSDPPRYSETNHQAMPYLAACIKEALRIHPPVTTTLPRHVPRGGAYICGRFFPGGTRVSVSPFVVARDKKLFGEDSDAFRPERWLECSPEKAFDMENGCLHDAISPSWKFAKSWLRC
;
A
#
# COMPACT_ATOMS: atom_id res chain seq x y z
N MET A 1 39.53 5.64 -4.08
CA MET A 1 40.39 6.60 -4.82
C MET A 1 39.53 7.28 -5.89
N PRO A 2 39.88 8.48 -6.38
CA PRO A 2 39.24 9.01 -7.59
C PRO A 2 39.52 8.06 -8.77
N SER A 3 38.53 7.82 -9.63
CA SER A 3 38.63 6.96 -10.83
C SER A 3 39.76 7.38 -11.79
N SER A 4 40.17 8.65 -11.75
CA SER A 4 41.23 9.27 -12.57
C SER A 4 42.66 8.76 -12.33
N LYS A 5 42.85 7.72 -11.51
CA LYS A 5 44.16 7.06 -11.28
C LYS A 5 44.21 5.59 -11.70
N LEU A 6 43.10 5.02 -12.15
CA LEU A 6 43.04 3.63 -12.63
C LEU A 6 43.14 3.62 -14.16
N SER A 7 43.83 2.62 -14.72
CA SER A 7 43.81 2.36 -16.16
C SER A 7 43.20 0.98 -16.44
N VAL A 8 42.48 0.85 -17.55
CA VAL A 8 41.83 -0.41 -17.96
C VAL A 8 42.85 -1.55 -18.02
N SER A 9 44.05 -1.28 -18.55
CA SER A 9 45.14 -2.27 -18.64
C SER A 9 45.64 -2.71 -17.26
N SER A 10 45.73 -1.80 -16.29
CA SER A 10 46.20 -2.11 -14.93
C SER A 10 45.16 -2.91 -14.15
N VAL A 11 43.88 -2.55 -14.27
CA VAL A 11 42.78 -3.25 -13.58
C VAL A 11 42.65 -4.67 -14.11
N ASN A 12 42.49 -4.85 -15.42
CA ASN A 12 42.30 -6.17 -16.01
C ASN A 12 43.56 -7.05 -15.91
N GLY A 13 44.77 -6.46 -15.93
CA GLY A 13 46.01 -7.21 -15.74
C GLY A 13 46.24 -7.71 -14.31
N ASN A 14 45.61 -7.06 -13.31
CA ASN A 14 45.78 -7.39 -11.90
C ASN A 14 44.55 -8.07 -11.27
N ILE A 15 43.46 -8.31 -12.02
CA ILE A 15 42.21 -8.83 -11.44
C ILE A 15 42.25 -10.32 -11.11
N CYS A 16 42.92 -11.16 -11.90
CA CYS A 16 43.00 -12.62 -11.69
C CYS A 16 44.43 -13.16 -11.88
N ALA A 17 44.63 -14.47 -11.67
CA ALA A 17 45.91 -15.11 -11.99
C ALA A 17 46.23 -14.99 -13.50
N LEU A 18 47.52 -14.98 -13.86
CA LEU A 18 48.01 -14.80 -15.24
C LEU A 18 47.39 -15.82 -16.22
N GLU A 19 47.22 -17.06 -15.78
CA GLU A 19 46.64 -18.16 -16.56
C GLU A 19 45.16 -17.94 -16.96
N ASN A 20 44.43 -17.09 -16.21
CA ASN A 20 43.01 -16.83 -16.43
C ASN A 20 42.74 -15.52 -17.18
N LEU A 21 43.77 -14.73 -17.52
CA LEU A 21 43.61 -13.41 -18.14
C LEU A 21 42.87 -13.46 -19.49
N GLN A 22 42.99 -14.56 -20.22
CA GLN A 22 42.28 -14.75 -21.49
C GLN A 22 40.76 -14.91 -21.34
N ASP A 23 40.31 -15.38 -20.17
CA ASP A 23 38.89 -15.65 -19.89
C ASP A 23 38.23 -14.48 -19.12
N VAL A 24 38.98 -13.42 -18.80
CA VAL A 24 38.47 -12.24 -18.08
C VAL A 24 37.44 -11.49 -18.93
N SER A 25 36.27 -11.25 -18.34
CA SER A 25 35.31 -10.29 -18.90
C SER A 25 35.83 -8.89 -18.62
N GLN A 26 36.01 -8.08 -19.67
CA GLN A 26 36.62 -6.76 -19.56
C GLN A 26 35.90 -5.86 -18.55
N ILE A 27 36.70 -5.20 -17.70
CA ILE A 27 36.27 -4.24 -16.68
C ILE A 27 36.57 -2.83 -17.16
N ALA A 28 35.53 -2.02 -17.30
CA ALA A 28 35.60 -0.64 -17.81
C ALA A 28 35.19 0.42 -16.78
N TYR A 29 34.59 0.03 -15.65
CA TYR A 29 34.05 0.94 -14.64
C TYR A 29 34.57 0.58 -13.24
N ALA A 30 34.64 1.60 -12.39
CA ALA A 30 35.05 1.51 -10.98
C ALA A 30 34.21 2.48 -10.13
N TYR A 31 32.97 2.10 -9.84
CA TYR A 31 32.04 2.93 -9.07
C TYR A 31 32.28 2.81 -7.56
N ASN A 32 32.35 3.96 -6.88
CA ASN A 32 32.41 4.05 -5.44
C ASN A 32 31.17 4.79 -4.91
N TRP A 33 30.13 4.05 -4.55
CA TRP A 33 28.88 4.63 -4.02
C TRP A 33 29.05 5.33 -2.66
N LEU A 34 30.16 5.08 -1.96
CA LEU A 34 30.48 5.71 -0.66
C LEU A 34 31.37 6.95 -0.79
N HIS A 35 31.66 7.44 -2.00
CA HIS A 35 32.62 8.54 -2.21
C HIS A 35 32.32 9.83 -1.42
N ASP A 36 31.04 10.10 -1.12
CA ASP A 36 30.56 11.27 -0.38
C ASP A 36 30.22 10.96 1.09
N ALA A 37 30.28 9.70 1.51
CA ALA A 37 29.96 9.30 2.87
C ALA A 37 31.13 9.60 3.85
N PRO A 38 30.86 10.01 5.10
CA PRO A 38 31.88 10.15 6.13
C PRO A 38 32.18 8.77 6.76
N TYR A 39 32.89 7.89 6.05
CA TYR A 39 33.15 6.50 6.48
C TYR A 39 34.61 6.23 6.90
N LEU A 40 35.41 7.29 7.13
CA LEU A 40 36.86 7.20 7.34
C LEU A 40 37.27 6.30 8.53
N ASP A 41 36.40 6.08 9.52
CA ASP A 41 36.66 5.19 10.67
C ASP A 41 36.27 3.72 10.46
N LEU A 42 35.51 3.37 9.41
CA LEU A 42 35.07 1.98 9.16
C LEU A 42 36.08 1.15 8.35
N LYS A 43 37.04 1.80 7.67
CA LYS A 43 38.10 1.10 6.93
C LYS A 43 39.00 0.27 7.84
N THR A 44 39.13 0.65 9.11
CA THR A 44 39.92 -0.06 10.13
C THR A 44 39.20 -1.25 10.76
N SER A 45 37.94 -1.51 10.38
CA SER A 45 37.04 -2.47 11.05
C SER A 45 36.56 -3.62 10.14
N LEU A 46 37.08 -3.75 8.92
CA LEU A 46 36.67 -4.83 8.01
C LEU A 46 37.07 -6.18 8.60
N LEU A 47 36.07 -6.91 9.12
CA LEU A 47 36.21 -8.28 9.61
C LEU A 47 36.45 -9.21 8.43
N PRO A 48 37.57 -9.96 8.40
CA PRO A 48 37.76 -11.02 7.41
C PRO A 48 36.72 -12.12 7.64
N LEU A 49 35.99 -12.49 6.59
CA LEU A 49 35.03 -13.61 6.63
C LEU A 49 35.77 -14.96 6.57
N ALA A 50 36.40 -15.35 7.67
CA ALA A 50 37.21 -16.56 7.76
C ALA A 50 36.40 -17.85 7.50
N GLY A 51 35.14 -17.90 7.87
CA GLY A 51 34.21 -18.99 7.59
C GLY A 51 33.90 -19.15 6.12
N TYR A 52 33.80 -18.04 5.40
CA TYR A 52 33.73 -18.06 3.93
C TYR A 52 35.02 -18.64 3.35
N GLU A 53 36.20 -18.20 3.79
CA GLU A 53 37.48 -18.74 3.30
C GLU A 53 37.62 -20.25 3.57
N ARG A 54 37.21 -20.73 4.76
CA ARG A 54 37.16 -22.16 5.08
C ARG A 54 36.27 -22.93 4.10
N LEU A 55 35.06 -22.45 3.85
CA LEU A 55 34.13 -23.07 2.90
C LEU A 55 34.65 -23.05 1.46
N GLN A 56 35.46 -22.06 1.08
CA GLN A 56 36.11 -22.02 -0.23
C GLN A 56 37.26 -23.03 -0.31
N GLN A 57 37.99 -23.27 0.78
CA GLN A 57 39.09 -24.26 0.85
C GLN A 57 38.57 -25.71 0.89
N CYS A 58 37.40 -25.97 1.48
CA CYS A 58 36.79 -27.30 1.53
C CYS A 58 36.20 -27.77 0.18
N ARG A 59 36.25 -26.95 -0.89
CA ARG A 59 35.79 -27.32 -2.24
C ARG A 59 36.64 -28.38 -2.93
N THR A 60 37.85 -28.66 -2.42
CA THR A 60 38.69 -29.77 -2.89
C THR A 60 38.46 -31.00 -2.00
N PRO A 61 37.73 -32.04 -2.45
CA PRO A 61 37.77 -33.33 -1.76
C PRO A 61 39.17 -33.94 -1.92
N PRO A 62 39.74 -34.61 -0.89
CA PRO A 62 40.89 -35.47 -1.10
C PRO A 62 40.38 -36.76 -1.75
N THR A 63 40.58 -36.92 -3.06
CA THR A 63 40.38 -38.21 -3.74
C THR A 63 41.72 -38.79 -4.12
N ASP A 64 41.98 -40.00 -3.60
CA ASP A 64 43.05 -40.87 -4.07
C ASP A 64 42.87 -41.14 -5.57
N GLY A 65 43.74 -40.55 -6.40
CA GLY A 65 44.00 -40.97 -7.78
C GLY A 65 42.92 -40.59 -8.82
N GLU A 66 42.95 -39.34 -9.30
CA GLU A 66 42.91 -38.92 -10.71
C GLU A 66 42.75 -37.38 -10.73
N ASP A 67 43.73 -36.69 -11.31
CA ASP A 67 43.81 -35.23 -11.39
C ASP A 67 42.75 -34.66 -12.35
N GLU A 68 41.55 -34.34 -11.85
CA GLU A 68 40.68 -33.34 -12.51
C GLU A 68 40.63 -32.05 -11.67
N PRO A 69 40.95 -30.87 -12.25
CA PRO A 69 40.98 -29.63 -11.50
C PRO A 69 39.57 -29.13 -11.20
N THR A 70 39.24 -28.91 -9.93
CA THR A 70 37.94 -28.40 -9.43
C THR A 70 37.58 -26.96 -9.83
N ASP A 71 38.32 -26.32 -10.75
CA ASP A 71 38.18 -24.91 -11.17
C ASP A 71 37.78 -24.77 -12.66
N VAL A 72 36.96 -25.71 -13.16
CA VAL A 72 36.63 -25.86 -14.58
C VAL A 72 35.73 -24.74 -15.10
N ASN A 73 34.77 -24.25 -14.30
CA ASN A 73 33.70 -23.37 -14.76
C ASN A 73 33.91 -21.88 -14.47
N GLY A 74 34.68 -21.57 -13.42
CA GLY A 74 34.94 -20.20 -13.00
C GLY A 74 36.30 -20.09 -12.31
N PHE A 75 36.72 -18.86 -12.02
CA PHE A 75 37.99 -18.57 -11.36
C PHE A 75 37.88 -17.37 -10.42
N ASP A 76 38.82 -17.27 -9.47
CA ASP A 76 38.86 -16.19 -8.49
C ASP A 76 39.33 -14.86 -9.10
N ILE A 77 38.66 -13.78 -8.68
CA ILE A 77 39.00 -12.39 -8.97
C ILE A 77 39.26 -11.61 -7.68
N PHE A 78 40.23 -10.69 -7.72
CA PHE A 78 40.80 -9.98 -6.57
C PHE A 78 40.68 -8.46 -6.73
N PRO A 79 39.53 -7.86 -6.39
CA PRO A 79 39.23 -6.45 -6.68
C PRO A 79 40.18 -5.47 -5.99
N VAL A 80 40.55 -5.76 -4.74
CA VAL A 80 41.53 -4.96 -3.97
C VAL A 80 42.89 -4.95 -4.66
N ARG A 81 43.35 -6.10 -5.18
CA ARG A 81 44.61 -6.22 -5.92
C ARG A 81 44.60 -5.42 -7.22
N ALA A 82 43.43 -5.34 -7.86
CA ALA A 82 43.21 -4.53 -9.06
C ALA A 82 42.99 -3.03 -8.79
N GLY A 83 42.96 -2.60 -7.52
CA GLY A 83 42.76 -1.20 -7.13
C GLY A 83 41.29 -0.72 -7.21
N LEU A 84 40.34 -1.64 -7.37
CA LEU A 84 38.91 -1.32 -7.42
C LEU A 84 38.35 -0.95 -6.04
N PRO A 85 37.31 -0.10 -5.97
CA PRO A 85 36.53 0.07 -4.74
C PRO A 85 35.97 -1.27 -4.26
N TRP A 86 36.19 -1.60 -2.98
CA TRP A 86 35.78 -2.88 -2.41
C TRP A 86 35.20 -2.71 -0.99
N PRO A 87 33.97 -2.18 -0.87
CA PRO A 87 33.34 -1.89 0.42
C PRO A 87 32.70 -3.14 1.04
N THR A 88 33.52 -4.12 1.43
CA THR A 88 33.06 -5.38 2.07
C THR A 88 34.23 -6.14 2.73
N GLY A 89 33.91 -7.01 3.68
CA GLY A 89 34.80 -8.00 4.30
C GLY A 89 35.03 -9.27 3.47
N PHE A 90 34.30 -9.49 2.36
CA PHE A 90 34.61 -10.59 1.44
C PHE A 90 36.02 -10.40 0.84
N PRO A 91 36.90 -11.41 0.86
CA PRO A 91 38.29 -11.24 0.41
C PRO A 91 38.44 -11.25 -1.13
N LYS A 92 37.50 -11.92 -1.82
CA LYS A 92 37.52 -12.16 -3.27
C LYS A 92 36.12 -12.41 -3.80
N ALA A 93 35.96 -12.30 -5.12
CA ALA A 93 34.78 -12.78 -5.85
C ALA A 93 35.20 -13.83 -6.89
N ARG A 94 34.25 -14.41 -7.62
CA ARG A 94 34.53 -15.36 -8.70
C ARG A 94 33.85 -14.93 -10.00
N GLN A 95 34.44 -15.31 -11.12
CA GLN A 95 33.94 -15.06 -12.47
C GLN A 95 33.77 -16.37 -13.23
N SER A 96 32.66 -16.55 -13.95
CA SER A 96 32.49 -17.63 -14.91
C SER A 96 33.45 -17.50 -16.10
N ARG A 97 33.98 -18.62 -16.59
CA ARG A 97 34.70 -18.73 -17.86
C ARG A 97 33.76 -18.70 -19.07
N HIS A 98 32.51 -19.13 -18.87
CA HIS A 98 31.54 -19.34 -19.96
C HIS A 98 30.68 -18.10 -20.24
N TRP A 99 31.11 -16.92 -19.82
CA TRP A 99 30.32 -15.69 -19.89
C TRP A 99 29.91 -15.29 -21.32
N GLU A 100 30.74 -15.60 -22.32
CA GLU A 100 30.41 -15.37 -23.74
C GLU A 100 29.18 -16.16 -24.19
N ALA A 101 28.98 -17.37 -23.65
CA ALA A 101 27.81 -18.18 -23.97
C ALA A 101 26.52 -17.53 -23.46
N GLY A 102 26.57 -16.96 -22.25
CA GLY A 102 25.47 -16.20 -21.67
C GLY A 102 25.16 -14.91 -22.44
N LEU A 103 26.19 -14.17 -22.86
CA LEU A 103 26.05 -12.95 -23.65
C LEU A 103 25.41 -13.20 -25.03
N ARG A 104 25.72 -14.33 -25.66
CA ARG A 104 25.19 -14.68 -26.99
C ARG A 104 23.68 -14.92 -26.96
N ILE A 105 23.20 -15.77 -26.04
CA ILE A 105 21.76 -16.06 -25.93
C ILE A 105 20.98 -14.85 -25.44
N SER A 106 21.55 -14.04 -24.56
CA SER A 106 20.88 -12.85 -24.06
C SER A 106 20.71 -11.81 -25.17
N SER A 107 21.71 -11.65 -26.04
CA SER A 107 21.64 -10.78 -27.22
C SER A 107 20.58 -11.26 -28.21
N GLU A 108 20.52 -12.56 -28.49
CA GLU A 108 19.49 -13.16 -29.35
C GLU A 108 18.07 -12.93 -28.79
N LEU A 109 17.88 -13.12 -27.49
CA LEU A 109 16.62 -12.83 -26.81
C LEU A 109 16.25 -11.35 -26.90
N LEU A 110 17.19 -10.45 -26.63
CA LEU A 110 16.95 -9.01 -26.72
C LEU A 110 16.58 -8.59 -28.15
N GLU A 111 17.23 -9.16 -29.18
CA GLU A 111 16.88 -8.90 -30.59
C GLU A 111 15.45 -9.33 -30.89
N LEU A 112 15.06 -10.52 -30.44
CA LEU A 112 13.70 -11.03 -30.62
C LEU A 112 12.67 -10.20 -29.84
N PHE A 113 12.96 -9.80 -28.59
CA PHE A 113 12.11 -8.88 -27.83
C PHE A 113 11.98 -7.51 -28.51
N SER A 114 13.04 -7.03 -29.18
CA SER A 114 13.04 -5.73 -29.85
C SER A 114 12.28 -5.71 -31.19
N THR A 115 12.05 -6.89 -31.79
CA THR A 115 11.46 -7.03 -33.13
C THR A 115 10.07 -7.67 -33.12
N ASP A 116 9.69 -8.38 -32.05
CA ASP A 116 8.37 -9.03 -31.95
C ASP A 116 7.24 -7.98 -31.84
N SER A 117 6.27 -8.09 -32.75
CA SER A 117 5.13 -7.16 -32.85
C SER A 117 4.32 -7.01 -31.56
N SER A 118 4.22 -8.08 -30.75
CA SER A 118 3.48 -8.04 -29.48
C SER A 118 4.18 -7.15 -28.44
N MET A 119 5.51 -7.13 -28.45
CA MET A 119 6.36 -6.39 -27.50
C MET A 119 6.32 -4.87 -27.72
N PHE A 120 6.01 -4.40 -28.93
CA PHE A 120 5.79 -2.97 -29.20
C PHE A 120 4.55 -2.43 -28.50
N THR A 121 3.54 -3.28 -28.32
CA THR A 121 2.24 -2.89 -27.75
C THR A 121 2.13 -3.20 -26.26
N ALA A 122 3.04 -4.01 -25.72
CA ALA A 122 3.20 -4.27 -24.30
C ALA A 122 3.98 -3.12 -23.65
N VAL A 123 3.26 -2.16 -23.04
CA VAL A 123 3.81 -0.90 -22.52
C VAL A 123 3.70 -0.86 -21.00
N LYS A 124 4.79 -0.53 -20.30
CA LYS A 124 4.83 -0.30 -18.84
C LYS A 124 4.14 1.03 -18.49
N LEU A 125 3.80 1.25 -17.22
CA LEU A 125 3.14 2.50 -16.76
C LEU A 125 3.93 3.77 -17.11
N ASN A 126 5.26 3.69 -17.21
CA ASN A 126 6.14 4.79 -17.62
C ASN A 126 6.11 5.09 -19.14
N GLY A 127 5.27 4.41 -19.92
CA GLY A 127 5.08 4.63 -21.35
C GLY A 127 6.13 3.97 -22.25
N ARG A 128 7.07 3.20 -21.71
CA ARG A 128 8.06 2.43 -22.49
C ARG A 128 7.53 1.04 -22.82
N SER A 129 7.61 0.66 -24.09
CA SER A 129 7.29 -0.71 -24.52
C SER A 129 8.41 -1.69 -24.17
N LEU A 130 8.09 -2.97 -24.02
CA LEU A 130 9.09 -4.03 -23.81
C LEU A 130 10.10 -4.06 -24.95
N ALA A 131 9.64 -3.87 -26.20
CA ALA A 131 10.53 -3.76 -27.36
C ALA A 131 11.53 -2.59 -27.21
N LYS A 132 11.08 -1.43 -26.70
CA LYS A 132 11.95 -0.27 -26.51
C LYS A 132 12.97 -0.46 -25.39
N ILE A 133 12.61 -1.23 -24.35
CA ILE A 133 13.55 -1.62 -23.28
C ILE A 133 14.64 -2.53 -23.86
N ALA A 134 14.25 -3.55 -24.62
CA ALA A 134 15.19 -4.46 -25.27
C ALA A 134 16.09 -3.73 -26.29
N SER A 135 15.54 -2.85 -27.13
CA SER A 135 16.32 -2.03 -28.07
C SER A 135 17.32 -1.12 -27.36
N HIS A 136 16.92 -0.49 -26.25
CA HIS A 136 17.82 0.38 -25.49
C HIS A 136 19.02 -0.41 -24.95
N GLU A 137 18.79 -1.63 -24.46
CA GLU A 137 19.87 -2.48 -23.96
C GLU A 137 20.82 -2.95 -25.08
N LEU A 138 20.29 -3.30 -26.25
CA LEU A 138 21.11 -3.70 -27.39
C LEU A 138 22.04 -2.58 -27.89
N LEU A 139 21.64 -1.32 -27.73
CA LEU A 139 22.46 -0.17 -28.08
C LEU A 139 23.65 0.03 -27.14
N LEU A 140 23.62 -0.56 -25.94
CA LEU A 140 24.76 -0.55 -25.04
C LEU A 140 25.85 -1.48 -25.58
N PRO A 141 27.13 -1.10 -25.43
CA PRO A 141 28.25 -2.01 -25.61
C PRO A 141 28.02 -3.30 -24.84
N GLU A 142 28.42 -4.43 -25.39
CA GLU A 142 28.29 -5.74 -24.73
C GLU A 142 28.87 -5.74 -23.32
N GLU A 143 29.91 -4.92 -23.12
CA GLU A 143 30.59 -4.73 -21.85
C GLU A 143 29.72 -4.10 -20.75
N ASP A 144 28.68 -3.37 -21.16
CA ASP A 144 27.85 -2.49 -20.34
C ASP A 144 26.45 -3.04 -20.11
N ARG A 145 26.11 -4.15 -20.78
CA ARG A 145 24.78 -4.77 -20.68
C ARG A 145 24.58 -5.45 -19.33
N PHE A 146 23.34 -5.43 -18.83
CA PHE A 146 22.98 -6.13 -17.59
C PHE A 146 23.22 -7.64 -17.66
N THR A 147 23.38 -8.20 -18.85
CA THR A 147 23.55 -9.64 -19.08
C THR A 147 24.85 -10.18 -18.48
N LYS A 148 25.83 -9.31 -18.21
CA LYS A 148 27.03 -9.63 -17.41
C LYS A 148 26.74 -9.97 -15.96
N PHE A 149 25.53 -9.73 -15.47
CA PHE A 149 25.14 -10.10 -14.11
C PHE A 149 25.33 -11.60 -13.85
N ALA A 150 24.97 -12.45 -14.82
CA ALA A 150 25.13 -13.91 -14.74
C ALA A 150 26.60 -14.33 -14.54
N THR A 151 27.54 -13.59 -15.15
CA THR A 151 28.98 -13.89 -15.15
C THR A 151 29.58 -13.93 -13.75
N TYR A 152 29.09 -13.08 -12.84
CA TYR A 152 29.64 -12.94 -11.49
C TYR A 152 28.76 -13.60 -10.42
N LEU A 153 27.45 -13.73 -10.66
CA LEU A 153 26.54 -14.33 -9.70
C LEU A 153 26.56 -15.87 -9.74
N PHE A 154 26.76 -16.47 -10.92
CA PHE A 154 26.69 -17.93 -11.09
C PHE A 154 27.99 -18.51 -11.71
N PRO A 155 29.16 -18.28 -11.08
CA PRO A 155 30.45 -18.66 -11.64
C PRO A 155 30.65 -20.18 -11.72
N GLU A 156 29.87 -20.96 -10.97
CA GLU A 156 29.98 -22.42 -10.91
C GLU A 156 29.23 -23.12 -12.06
N ALA A 157 28.35 -22.40 -12.76
CA ALA A 157 27.57 -22.95 -13.86
C ALA A 157 28.47 -23.41 -15.01
N ASP A 158 28.21 -24.62 -15.53
CA ASP A 158 28.76 -25.04 -16.82
C ASP A 158 28.24 -24.17 -17.96
N LYS A 159 28.83 -24.33 -19.14
CA LYS A 159 28.52 -23.52 -20.32
C LYS A 159 27.02 -23.47 -20.68
N GLU A 160 26.31 -24.60 -20.55
CA GLU A 160 24.91 -24.67 -20.94
C GLU A 160 24.01 -24.08 -19.86
N ARG A 161 24.30 -24.33 -18.58
CA ARG A 161 23.58 -23.69 -17.47
C ARG A 161 23.84 -22.18 -17.45
N THR A 162 25.05 -21.71 -17.73
CA THR A 162 25.33 -20.26 -17.88
C THR A 162 24.45 -19.64 -18.95
N ARG A 163 24.25 -20.34 -20.08
CA ARG A 163 23.39 -19.90 -21.17
C ARG A 163 21.93 -19.79 -20.72
N LEU A 164 21.39 -20.82 -20.08
CA LEU A 164 20.00 -20.81 -19.59
C LEU A 164 19.78 -19.74 -18.50
N LEU A 165 20.70 -19.60 -17.55
CA LEU A 165 20.62 -18.60 -16.48
C LEU A 165 20.74 -17.16 -17.00
N ALA A 166 21.57 -16.92 -18.02
CA ALA A 166 21.64 -15.61 -18.67
C ALA A 166 20.33 -15.25 -19.38
N ALA A 167 19.67 -16.24 -20.00
CA ALA A 167 18.36 -16.05 -20.61
C ALA A 167 17.27 -15.71 -19.59
N THR A 168 17.25 -16.39 -18.44
CA THR A 168 16.26 -16.09 -17.39
C THR A 168 16.46 -14.71 -16.76
N ILE A 169 17.71 -14.21 -16.70
CA ILE A 169 17.98 -12.82 -16.30
C ILE A 169 17.37 -11.81 -17.28
N VAL A 170 17.39 -12.09 -18.59
CA VAL A 170 16.69 -11.22 -19.57
C VAL A 170 15.19 -11.18 -19.28
N PHE A 171 14.59 -12.32 -18.92
CA PHE A 171 13.17 -12.35 -18.54
C PHE A 171 12.90 -11.50 -17.30
N ILE A 172 13.71 -11.60 -16.25
CA ILE A 172 13.58 -10.75 -15.05
C ILE A 172 13.59 -9.27 -15.41
N VAL A 173 14.56 -8.81 -16.22
CA VAL A 173 14.68 -7.38 -16.53
C VAL A 173 13.58 -6.87 -17.45
N ILE A 174 13.18 -7.67 -18.44
CA ILE A 174 12.10 -7.31 -19.36
C ILE A 174 10.76 -7.25 -18.62
N PHE A 175 10.46 -8.26 -17.80
CA PHE A 175 9.21 -8.39 -17.06
C PHE A 175 9.24 -7.74 -15.67
N ASP A 176 10.31 -7.04 -15.32
CA ASP A 176 10.37 -6.15 -14.15
C ASP A 176 9.19 -5.17 -14.19
N ASP A 177 8.55 -4.89 -13.06
CA ASP A 177 7.33 -4.07 -12.97
C ASP A 177 6.14 -4.54 -13.84
N SER A 178 6.19 -5.74 -14.45
CA SER A 178 5.08 -6.20 -15.29
C SER A 178 3.82 -6.55 -14.49
N TRP A 179 3.95 -6.73 -13.17
CA TRP A 179 2.83 -6.85 -12.24
C TRP A 179 1.97 -5.59 -12.14
N GLU A 180 2.48 -4.41 -12.56
CA GLU A 180 1.76 -3.14 -12.50
C GLU A 180 0.54 -3.05 -13.44
N MET A 181 0.44 -3.97 -14.41
CA MET A 181 -0.61 -3.97 -15.44
C MET A 181 -1.61 -5.12 -15.23
N HIS A 182 -2.88 -4.87 -15.54
CA HIS A 182 -3.94 -5.87 -15.44
C HIS A 182 -3.74 -6.98 -16.48
N SER A 183 -4.22 -8.20 -16.21
CA SER A 183 -4.16 -9.33 -17.15
C SER A 183 -4.80 -9.03 -18.52
N GLU A 184 -5.77 -8.12 -18.57
CA GLU A 184 -6.43 -7.68 -19.81
C GLU A 184 -5.64 -6.62 -20.59
N ASP A 185 -4.67 -5.95 -19.96
CA ASP A 185 -3.78 -5.01 -20.66
C ASP A 185 -2.82 -5.78 -21.57
N LYS A 186 -2.39 -5.17 -22.68
CA LYS A 186 -1.49 -5.85 -23.64
C LYS A 186 -0.19 -6.34 -23.00
N LEU A 187 0.35 -5.63 -22.00
CA LEU A 187 1.49 -6.10 -21.21
C LEU A 187 1.10 -7.28 -20.31
N GLY A 188 -0.07 -7.25 -19.67
CA GLY A 188 -0.60 -8.36 -18.89
C GLY A 188 -0.85 -9.61 -19.73
N VAL A 189 -1.41 -9.47 -20.94
CA VAL A 189 -1.59 -10.59 -21.89
C VAL A 189 -0.24 -11.22 -22.27
N VAL A 190 0.78 -10.40 -22.52
CA VAL A 190 2.14 -10.87 -22.84
C VAL A 190 2.79 -11.55 -21.63
N ARG A 191 2.66 -10.96 -20.43
CA ARG A 191 3.13 -11.55 -19.16
C ARG A 191 2.42 -12.86 -18.86
N ASP A 192 1.12 -12.93 -19.03
CA ASP A 192 0.32 -14.12 -18.73
C ASP A 192 0.54 -15.22 -19.79
N ASP A 193 0.84 -14.88 -21.05
CA ASP A 193 1.36 -15.83 -22.05
C ASP A 193 2.73 -16.38 -21.65
N PHE A 194 3.62 -15.50 -21.18
CA PHE A 194 4.92 -15.92 -20.66
C PHE A 194 4.77 -16.85 -19.44
N LEU A 195 3.91 -16.51 -18.48
CA LEU A 195 3.63 -17.34 -17.29
C LEU A 195 3.05 -18.71 -17.67
N ARG A 196 2.09 -18.75 -18.60
CA ARG A 196 1.54 -20.02 -19.10
C ARG A 196 2.62 -20.91 -19.71
N ARG A 197 3.59 -20.33 -20.43
CA ARG A 197 4.71 -21.09 -21.02
C ARG A 197 5.65 -21.65 -19.97
N LEU A 198 6.00 -20.86 -18.95
CA LEU A 198 6.78 -21.31 -17.80
C LEU A 198 6.12 -22.55 -17.14
N GLU A 199 4.80 -22.47 -16.90
CA GLU A 199 4.03 -23.48 -16.15
C GLU A 199 3.52 -24.65 -16.99
N SER A 200 3.72 -24.63 -18.30
CA SER A 200 3.21 -25.69 -19.18
C SER A 200 3.87 -27.04 -18.87
N ASN A 201 3.05 -28.05 -18.55
CA ASN A 201 3.49 -29.42 -18.20
C ASN A 201 3.72 -30.30 -19.45
N GLY A 202 4.40 -29.78 -20.47
CA GLY A 202 4.79 -30.55 -21.66
C GLY A 202 3.75 -30.63 -22.79
N GLU A 203 2.65 -29.89 -22.70
CA GLU A 203 1.86 -29.55 -23.89
C GLU A 203 2.64 -28.49 -24.68
N LYS A 204 3.17 -28.86 -25.84
CA LYS A 204 3.77 -27.92 -26.80
C LYS A 204 2.71 -26.92 -27.25
N GLU A 205 2.48 -25.85 -26.49
CA GLU A 205 1.76 -24.69 -26.98
C GLU A 205 2.43 -24.28 -28.30
N LYS A 206 1.68 -24.32 -29.40
CA LYS A 206 2.23 -23.98 -30.72
C LYS A 206 2.82 -22.57 -30.66
N SER A 207 4.14 -22.46 -30.78
CA SER A 207 4.83 -21.17 -30.89
C SER A 207 4.31 -20.41 -32.10
N LYS A 208 3.83 -19.19 -31.87
CA LYS A 208 3.33 -18.28 -32.91
C LYS A 208 4.40 -17.30 -33.38
N SER A 209 5.51 -17.18 -32.66
CA SER A 209 6.67 -16.37 -33.04
C SER A 209 8.02 -17.04 -32.69
N GLU A 210 9.11 -16.51 -33.26
CA GLU A 210 10.48 -16.93 -32.97
C GLU A 210 10.84 -16.68 -31.49
N LEU A 211 10.41 -15.55 -30.93
CA LEU A 211 10.57 -15.23 -29.51
C LEU A 211 9.93 -16.30 -28.60
N GLN A 212 8.70 -16.69 -28.89
CA GLN A 212 8.00 -17.72 -28.12
C GLN A 212 8.67 -19.09 -28.23
N SER A 213 9.32 -19.37 -29.36
CA SER A 213 10.08 -20.61 -29.57
C SER A 213 11.36 -20.62 -28.73
N LEU A 214 12.07 -19.49 -28.65
CA LEU A 214 13.26 -19.37 -27.83
C LEU A 214 12.94 -19.39 -26.33
N ILE A 215 11.82 -18.81 -25.90
CA ILE A 215 11.30 -18.94 -24.52
C ILE A 215 11.03 -20.41 -24.20
N GLY A 216 10.33 -21.14 -25.09
CA GLY A 216 10.05 -22.56 -24.91
C GLY A 216 11.32 -23.39 -24.80
N TYR A 217 12.33 -23.08 -25.62
CA TYR A 217 13.63 -23.73 -25.57
C TYR A 217 14.36 -23.52 -24.23
N VAL A 218 14.29 -22.32 -23.63
CA VAL A 218 14.88 -22.07 -22.31
C VAL A 218 14.17 -22.87 -21.23
N VAL A 219 12.83 -22.89 -21.25
CA VAL A 219 12.01 -23.66 -20.29
C VAL A 219 12.26 -25.15 -20.40
N ASP A 220 12.28 -25.68 -21.63
CA ASP A 220 12.59 -27.08 -21.89
C ASP A 220 14.03 -27.41 -21.47
N GLY A 221 14.98 -26.49 -21.70
CA GLY A 221 16.36 -26.60 -21.24
C GLY A 221 16.44 -26.78 -19.73
N LEU A 222 15.82 -25.86 -18.96
CA LEU A 222 15.77 -25.94 -17.49
C LEU A 222 15.16 -27.27 -17.01
N LYS A 223 14.01 -27.68 -17.57
CA LYS A 223 13.35 -28.96 -17.22
C LYS A 223 14.15 -30.19 -17.63
N SER A 224 14.90 -30.12 -18.72
CA SER A 224 15.70 -31.25 -19.21
C SER A 224 16.90 -31.52 -18.32
N HIS A 225 17.51 -30.47 -17.76
CA HIS A 225 18.64 -30.61 -16.83
C HIS A 225 18.22 -31.25 -15.50
N ASP A 226 17.00 -31.01 -15.01
CA ASP A 226 16.46 -31.72 -13.83
C ASP A 226 16.31 -33.23 -14.05
N LYS A 227 16.22 -33.70 -15.31
CA LYS A 227 16.22 -35.13 -15.63
C LYS A 227 17.62 -35.75 -15.63
N ILE A 228 18.66 -34.92 -15.73
CA ILE A 228 20.06 -35.34 -15.74
C ILE A 228 20.55 -35.43 -14.30
N ALA A 229 20.45 -34.34 -13.53
CA ALA A 229 20.66 -34.31 -12.09
C ALA A 229 20.20 -32.98 -11.45
N GLY A 230 19.93 -33.03 -10.14
CA GLY A 230 19.35 -31.92 -9.38
C GLY A 230 17.85 -31.75 -9.61
N ASN A 231 17.26 -30.73 -8.99
CA ASN A 231 15.87 -30.32 -9.22
C ASN A 231 15.72 -28.78 -9.25
N GLY A 232 16.81 -28.06 -9.53
CA GLY A 232 16.86 -26.61 -9.50
C GLY A 232 16.21 -25.92 -10.71
N GLY A 233 16.07 -26.60 -11.84
CA GLY A 233 15.54 -26.03 -13.08
C GLY A 233 14.07 -25.65 -12.94
N GLN A 234 13.25 -26.54 -12.39
CA GLN A 234 11.85 -26.27 -12.07
C GLN A 234 11.71 -25.20 -10.98
N GLU A 235 12.58 -25.20 -9.97
CA GLU A 235 12.57 -24.14 -8.95
C GLU A 235 12.91 -22.76 -9.53
N VAL A 236 13.83 -22.68 -10.51
CA VAL A 236 14.10 -21.42 -11.24
C VAL A 236 12.85 -20.95 -11.99
N ILE A 237 12.12 -21.86 -12.64
CA ILE A 237 10.87 -21.56 -13.35
C ILE A 237 9.80 -21.06 -12.37
N ASP A 238 9.60 -21.75 -11.26
CA ASP A 238 8.60 -21.42 -10.25
C ASP A 238 8.88 -20.04 -9.64
N ARG A 239 10.14 -19.77 -9.26
CA ARG A 239 10.52 -18.49 -8.65
C ARG A 239 10.51 -17.33 -9.64
N LEU A 240 10.78 -17.59 -10.92
CA LEU A 240 10.60 -16.61 -12.00
C LEU A 240 9.12 -16.27 -12.20
N ALA A 241 8.24 -17.26 -12.11
CA ALA A 241 6.80 -17.05 -12.18
C ALA A 241 6.29 -16.26 -10.95
N ASP A 242 6.78 -16.59 -9.75
CA ASP A 242 6.47 -15.85 -8.51
C ASP A 242 6.90 -14.38 -8.61
N PHE A 243 8.09 -14.10 -9.15
CA PHE A 243 8.57 -12.74 -9.38
C PHE A 243 7.63 -11.94 -10.29
N CYS A 244 7.18 -12.54 -11.40
CA CYS A 244 6.26 -11.89 -12.32
C CYS A 244 4.86 -11.65 -11.73
N ARG A 245 4.51 -12.34 -10.65
CA ARG A 245 3.20 -12.25 -9.96
C ARG A 245 3.20 -11.34 -8.74
N HIS A 246 4.37 -10.89 -8.29
CA HIS A 246 4.48 -10.22 -7.00
C HIS A 246 3.66 -8.92 -6.94
N VAL A 247 3.23 -8.53 -5.74
CA VAL A 247 2.28 -7.42 -5.51
C VAL A 247 3.05 -6.10 -5.35
N PRO A 248 2.51 -4.94 -5.78
CA PRO A 248 3.23 -3.68 -5.71
C PRO A 248 3.53 -3.24 -4.25
N PRO A 249 4.66 -2.55 -4.02
CA PRO A 249 5.09 -2.13 -2.68
C PRO A 249 4.09 -1.32 -1.88
N GLN A 250 4.19 -1.48 -0.56
CA GLN A 250 3.82 -0.46 0.43
C GLN A 250 4.87 0.66 0.42
N SER A 251 4.45 1.93 0.43
CA SER A 251 5.36 3.08 0.38
C SER A 251 5.88 3.53 1.75
N ASN A 252 5.39 2.92 2.83
CA ASN A 252 5.76 3.28 4.20
C ASN A 252 6.23 2.02 4.95
N PHE A 253 7.46 2.06 5.48
CA PHE A 253 8.09 0.95 6.20
C PHE A 253 8.33 1.38 7.65
N ALA A 254 7.78 0.65 8.61
CA ALA A 254 7.91 0.97 10.04
C ALA A 254 9.30 0.62 10.60
N SER A 255 10.03 -0.28 9.93
CA SER A 255 11.40 -0.67 10.29
C SER A 255 12.22 -1.03 9.05
N LEU A 256 13.55 -1.06 9.20
CA LEU A 256 14.44 -1.58 8.15
C LEU A 256 14.20 -3.08 7.89
N ALA A 257 13.77 -3.84 8.91
CA ALA A 257 13.45 -5.26 8.76
C ALA A 257 12.20 -5.48 7.88
N ASP A 258 11.18 -4.63 8.01
CA ASP A 258 10.00 -4.66 7.14
C ASP A 258 10.38 -4.33 5.70
N TYR A 259 11.25 -3.32 5.52
CA TYR A 259 11.79 -2.97 4.23
C TYR A 259 12.58 -4.11 3.60
N LEU A 260 13.51 -4.73 4.31
CA LEU A 260 14.33 -5.84 3.81
C LEU A 260 13.48 -7.09 3.52
N SER A 261 12.35 -7.28 4.22
CA SER A 261 11.40 -8.35 3.93
C SER A 261 10.67 -8.14 2.61
N TYR A 262 10.26 -6.91 2.32
CA TYR A 262 9.75 -6.52 1.00
C TYR A 262 10.85 -6.68 -0.07
N ARG A 263 12.04 -6.13 0.22
CA ARG A 263 13.15 -6.06 -0.73
C ARG A 263 13.70 -7.43 -1.11
N ASN A 264 13.62 -8.41 -0.22
CA ASN A 264 13.93 -9.81 -0.54
C ASN A 264 13.14 -10.32 -1.76
N ILE A 265 11.86 -9.97 -1.87
CA ILE A 265 11.01 -10.43 -2.97
C ILE A 265 11.20 -9.53 -4.19
N ASP A 266 11.21 -8.22 -3.99
CA ASP A 266 11.38 -7.20 -5.04
C ASP A 266 12.74 -7.28 -5.75
N ALA A 267 13.81 -7.60 -5.03
CA ALA A 267 15.13 -7.85 -5.61
C ALA A 267 15.26 -9.23 -6.26
N GLY A 268 14.22 -10.07 -6.20
CA GLY A 268 14.22 -11.42 -6.77
C GLY A 268 15.19 -12.39 -6.09
N VAL A 269 15.49 -12.21 -4.80
CA VAL A 269 16.48 -13.06 -4.10
C VAL A 269 16.10 -14.54 -4.10
N PRO A 270 14.83 -14.94 -3.88
CA PRO A 270 14.43 -16.36 -3.99
C PRO A 270 14.73 -16.96 -5.37
N TYR A 271 14.54 -16.19 -6.44
CA TYR A 271 14.92 -16.60 -7.80
C TYR A 271 16.43 -16.73 -7.95
N ILE A 272 17.21 -15.78 -7.41
CA ILE A 272 18.68 -15.85 -7.46
C ILE A 272 19.19 -17.10 -6.72
N LEU A 273 18.63 -17.45 -5.57
CA LEU A 273 19.01 -18.66 -4.84
C LEU A 273 18.66 -19.94 -5.60
N ALA A 274 17.51 -19.98 -6.29
CA ALA A 274 17.17 -21.08 -7.21
C ALA A 274 18.19 -21.20 -8.36
N CYS A 275 18.64 -20.07 -8.92
CA CYS A 275 19.68 -20.05 -9.93
C CYS A 275 21.04 -20.54 -9.39
N VAL A 276 21.40 -20.21 -8.14
CA VAL A 276 22.60 -20.74 -7.48
C VAL A 276 22.49 -22.27 -7.38
N LYS A 277 21.36 -22.79 -6.92
CA LYS A 277 21.11 -24.23 -6.83
C LYS A 277 21.23 -24.91 -8.19
N PHE A 278 20.61 -24.33 -9.23
CA PHE A 278 20.68 -24.84 -10.60
C PHE A 278 22.11 -24.82 -11.16
N SER A 279 22.89 -23.77 -10.87
CA SER A 279 24.28 -23.66 -11.33
C SER A 279 25.19 -24.77 -10.80
N LEU A 280 24.86 -25.30 -9.61
CA LEU A 280 25.59 -26.37 -8.95
C LEU A 280 25.09 -27.79 -9.29
N GLU A 281 24.03 -27.94 -10.10
CA GLU A 281 23.35 -29.23 -10.28
C GLU A 281 22.88 -29.84 -8.95
N SER A 282 22.45 -28.98 -8.02
CA SER A 282 22.14 -29.38 -6.65
C SER A 282 20.67 -29.78 -6.45
N ASP A 283 20.44 -30.72 -5.55
CA ASP A 283 19.13 -31.17 -5.04
C ASP A 283 18.82 -30.63 -3.63
N VAL A 284 19.62 -29.69 -3.14
CA VAL A 284 19.46 -29.09 -1.80
C VAL A 284 18.11 -28.40 -1.67
N VAL A 285 17.43 -28.63 -0.54
CA VAL A 285 16.18 -27.95 -0.20
C VAL A 285 16.50 -26.57 0.39
N ILE A 286 16.24 -25.50 -0.37
CA ILE A 286 16.59 -24.13 0.01
C ILE A 286 15.83 -23.70 1.27
N GLU A 287 14.58 -24.15 1.42
CA GLU A 287 13.69 -23.85 2.55
C GLU A 287 14.00 -24.66 3.82
N ASP A 288 15.10 -25.43 3.87
CA ASP A 288 15.48 -26.16 5.07
C ASP A 288 15.77 -25.18 6.24
N PRO A 289 15.12 -25.37 7.42
CA PRO A 289 15.34 -24.54 8.60
C PRO A 289 16.82 -24.39 9.01
N LYS A 290 17.67 -25.39 8.72
CA LYS A 290 19.11 -25.38 9.03
C LYS A 290 19.85 -24.20 8.38
N MET A 291 19.43 -23.80 7.18
CA MET A 291 20.09 -22.75 6.38
C MET A 291 19.32 -21.42 6.40
N THR A 292 18.11 -21.38 6.99
CA THR A 292 17.24 -20.20 6.95
C THR A 292 17.92 -18.93 7.44
N ARG A 293 18.70 -18.98 8.54
CA ARG A 293 19.40 -17.80 9.08
C ARG A 293 20.47 -17.30 8.13
N ILE A 294 21.36 -18.17 7.63
CA ILE A 294 22.42 -17.75 6.71
C ILE A 294 21.86 -17.24 5.38
N LEU A 295 20.81 -17.87 4.84
CA LEU A 295 20.17 -17.44 3.60
C LEU A 295 19.42 -16.12 3.76
N ARG A 296 18.83 -15.87 4.94
CA ARG A 296 18.24 -14.56 5.25
C ARG A 296 19.30 -13.46 5.30
N LEU A 297 20.45 -13.72 5.92
CA LEU A 297 21.56 -12.76 5.93
C LEU A 297 22.07 -12.49 4.51
N VAL A 298 22.16 -13.52 3.66
CA VAL A 298 22.49 -13.36 2.22
C VAL A 298 21.49 -12.44 1.52
N SER A 299 20.18 -12.64 1.75
CA SER A 299 19.13 -11.76 1.24
C SER A 299 19.30 -10.31 1.68
N ASP A 300 19.50 -10.11 2.98
CA ASP A 300 19.63 -8.77 3.56
C ASP A 300 20.87 -8.05 3.00
N HIS A 301 21.99 -8.77 2.84
CA HIS A 301 23.21 -8.23 2.24
C HIS A 301 23.04 -7.85 0.77
N VAL A 302 22.49 -8.75 -0.06
CA VAL A 302 22.22 -8.48 -1.48
C VAL A 302 21.33 -7.25 -1.64
N SER A 303 20.31 -7.12 -0.80
CA SER A 303 19.38 -5.99 -0.80
C SER A 303 20.08 -4.68 -0.43
N LEU A 304 20.85 -4.66 0.66
CA LEU A 304 21.58 -3.47 1.12
C LEU A 304 22.62 -2.99 0.10
N VAL A 305 23.39 -3.91 -0.50
CA VAL A 305 24.39 -3.58 -1.52
C VAL A 305 23.74 -3.01 -2.77
N ASN A 306 22.66 -3.62 -3.24
CA ASN A 306 21.94 -3.14 -4.43
C ASN A 306 21.40 -1.73 -4.19
N ASP A 307 20.81 -1.48 -3.01
CA ASP A 307 20.26 -0.18 -2.67
C ASP A 307 21.33 0.90 -2.46
N LEU A 308 22.45 0.55 -1.82
CA LEU A 308 23.61 1.45 -1.70
C LEU A 308 24.18 1.82 -3.06
N ALA A 309 24.32 0.86 -3.97
CA ALA A 309 24.84 1.11 -5.32
C ALA A 309 23.85 1.88 -6.20
N SER A 310 22.55 1.59 -6.10
CA SER A 310 21.52 2.22 -6.93
C SER A 310 21.06 3.59 -6.43
N PHE A 311 21.37 3.95 -5.19
CA PHE A 311 20.87 5.15 -4.52
C PHE A 311 21.07 6.43 -5.33
N ASP A 312 22.28 6.72 -5.82
CA ASP A 312 22.56 7.98 -6.54
C ASP A 312 21.75 8.08 -7.85
N LYS A 313 21.59 6.95 -8.54
CA LYS A 313 20.79 6.84 -9.77
C LYS A 313 19.30 7.07 -9.47
N GLU A 314 18.80 6.50 -8.39
CA GLU A 314 17.39 6.60 -7.98
C GLU A 314 17.04 7.99 -7.44
N LEU A 315 17.91 8.57 -6.63
CA LEU A 315 17.76 9.94 -6.13
C LEU A 315 17.71 10.93 -7.30
N LYS A 316 18.62 10.80 -8.28
CA LYS A 316 18.59 11.62 -9.48
C LYS A 316 17.30 11.43 -10.29
N ALA A 317 16.79 10.21 -10.37
CA ALA A 317 15.53 9.95 -11.07
C ALA A 317 14.32 10.57 -10.35
N LEU A 318 14.35 10.63 -9.01
CA LEU A 318 13.36 11.32 -8.20
C LEU A 318 13.44 12.85 -8.38
N GLU A 319 14.65 13.42 -8.31
CA GLU A 319 14.90 14.85 -8.50
C GLU A 319 14.52 15.33 -9.91
N ASP A 320 14.80 14.52 -10.94
CA ASP A 320 14.38 14.76 -12.33
C ASP A 320 12.86 14.58 -12.53
N GLY A 321 12.12 14.13 -11.52
CA GLY A 321 10.68 13.85 -11.60
C GLY A 321 10.31 12.64 -12.47
N LYS A 322 11.27 11.75 -12.78
CA LYS A 322 11.05 10.51 -13.54
C LYS A 322 10.39 9.42 -12.70
N VAL A 323 10.56 9.46 -11.38
CA VAL A 323 9.97 8.53 -10.42
C VAL A 323 9.28 9.35 -9.33
N CYS A 324 8.13 8.88 -8.81
CA CYS A 324 7.33 9.62 -7.84
C CYS A 324 7.72 9.37 -6.38
N TYR A 325 8.47 8.31 -6.09
CA TYR A 325 8.79 7.86 -4.73
C TYR A 325 10.22 7.31 -4.67
N MET A 326 10.86 7.40 -3.50
CA MET A 326 12.11 6.72 -3.19
C MET A 326 11.81 5.43 -2.42
N ILE A 327 12.14 4.28 -2.99
CA ILE A 327 12.03 2.97 -2.34
C ILE A 327 13.45 2.40 -2.28
N ASN A 328 14.19 2.77 -1.23
CA ASN A 328 15.61 2.45 -1.10
C ASN A 328 16.00 2.41 0.39
N ALA A 329 16.80 1.42 0.80
CA ALA A 329 17.26 1.27 2.19
C ALA A 329 17.88 2.55 2.76
N VAL A 330 18.65 3.30 1.96
CA VAL A 330 19.31 4.53 2.40
C VAL A 330 18.29 5.60 2.80
N ASP A 331 17.20 5.77 2.03
CA ASP A 331 16.16 6.72 2.38
C ASP A 331 15.33 6.22 3.58
N VAL A 332 15.07 4.92 3.67
CA VAL A 332 14.39 4.31 4.84
C VAL A 332 15.21 4.55 6.11
N VAL A 333 16.50 4.26 6.10
CA VAL A 333 17.42 4.51 7.23
C VAL A 333 17.44 5.99 7.59
N ARG A 334 17.52 6.88 6.61
CA ARG A 334 17.48 8.33 6.84
C ARG A 334 16.20 8.75 7.56
N ARG A 335 15.04 8.28 7.10
CA ARG A 335 13.73 8.60 7.68
C ARG A 335 13.56 8.03 9.08
N LEU A 336 13.88 6.75 9.28
CA LEU A 336 13.73 6.08 10.58
C LEU A 336 14.62 6.68 11.67
N LEU A 337 15.83 7.11 11.32
CA LEU A 337 16.80 7.67 12.27
C LEU A 337 16.84 9.21 12.30
N GLY A 338 16.00 9.88 11.52
CA GLY A 338 15.95 11.35 11.46
C GLY A 338 17.25 12.00 10.98
N LEU A 339 18.01 11.34 10.10
CA LEU A 339 19.33 11.83 9.66
C LEU A 339 19.19 13.03 8.70
N HIS A 340 20.02 14.05 8.92
CA HIS A 340 19.96 15.31 8.16
C HIS A 340 20.53 15.23 6.73
N SER A 341 21.31 14.20 6.39
CA SER A 341 21.91 14.07 5.07
C SER A 341 21.89 12.63 4.54
N TYR A 342 21.82 12.50 3.22
CA TYR A 342 21.91 11.20 2.55
C TYR A 342 23.31 10.58 2.67
N SER A 343 24.37 11.38 2.72
CA SER A 343 25.72 10.88 2.94
C SER A 343 25.89 10.22 4.33
N ALA A 344 25.25 10.78 5.37
CA ALA A 344 25.19 10.14 6.68
C ALA A 344 24.35 8.85 6.65
N ALA A 345 23.22 8.86 5.93
CA ALA A 345 22.38 7.69 5.78
C ALA A 345 23.08 6.55 5.00
N LYS A 346 23.87 6.88 3.96
CA LYS A 346 24.74 5.92 3.27
C LYS A 346 25.76 5.30 4.22
N ALA A 347 26.41 6.11 5.07
CA ALA A 347 27.36 5.60 6.06
C ALA A 347 26.70 4.64 7.06
N VAL A 348 25.52 4.99 7.58
CA VAL A 348 24.78 4.10 8.51
C VAL A 348 24.30 2.83 7.81
N THR A 349 23.76 2.93 6.60
CA THR A 349 23.32 1.77 5.81
C THR A 349 24.49 0.84 5.50
N TYR A 350 25.66 1.40 5.19
CA TYR A 350 26.90 0.64 5.02
C TYR A 350 27.36 -0.03 6.33
N SER A 351 27.25 0.64 7.48
CA SER A 351 27.52 -0.01 8.78
C SER A 351 26.60 -1.20 9.02
N VAL A 352 25.31 -1.10 8.65
CA VAL A 352 24.38 -2.24 8.73
C VAL A 352 24.79 -3.37 7.79
N GLN A 353 25.27 -3.07 6.58
CA GLN A 353 25.83 -4.10 5.68
C GLN A 353 27.01 -4.83 6.35
N LEU A 354 27.94 -4.12 6.98
CA LEU A 354 29.08 -4.73 7.68
C LEU A 354 28.65 -5.56 8.90
N GLU A 355 27.62 -5.11 9.63
CA GLU A 355 27.04 -5.89 10.73
C GLU A 355 26.41 -7.19 10.22
N VAL A 356 25.72 -7.16 9.07
CA VAL A 356 25.19 -8.38 8.42
C VAL A 356 26.33 -9.33 8.05
N GLU A 357 27.46 -8.82 7.55
CA GLU A 357 28.66 -9.63 7.28
C GLU A 357 29.23 -10.26 8.56
N ALA A 358 29.30 -9.51 9.67
CA ALA A 358 29.74 -10.06 10.95
C ALA A 358 28.82 -11.18 11.46
N GLN A 359 27.49 -11.01 11.29
CA GLN A 359 26.50 -12.03 11.64
C GLN A 359 26.58 -13.26 10.73
N MET A 360 26.95 -13.08 9.45
CA MET A 360 27.23 -14.20 8.55
C MET A 360 28.40 -15.03 9.09
N GLU A 361 29.49 -14.39 9.49
CA GLU A 361 30.65 -15.11 10.05
C GLU A 361 30.29 -15.89 11.31
N GLU A 362 29.55 -15.27 12.25
CA GLU A 362 29.07 -15.94 13.46
C GLU A 362 28.23 -17.19 13.11
N GLU A 363 27.34 -17.05 12.13
CA GLU A 363 26.47 -18.14 11.70
C GLU A 363 27.24 -19.26 10.99
N LEU A 364 28.24 -18.92 10.17
CA LEU A 364 29.13 -19.89 9.53
C LEU A 364 29.96 -20.65 10.56
N GLU A 365 30.46 -19.98 11.60
CA GLU A 365 31.13 -20.65 12.71
C GLU A 365 30.20 -21.60 13.45
N ARG A 366 28.96 -21.18 13.71
CA ARG A 366 27.94 -22.02 14.37
C ARG A 366 27.65 -23.27 13.56
N LEU A 367 27.43 -23.12 12.26
CA LEU A 367 27.15 -24.24 11.34
C LEU A 367 28.34 -25.21 11.25
N ALA A 368 29.57 -24.68 11.19
CA ALA A 368 30.78 -25.49 11.16
C ALA A 368 31.03 -26.25 12.47
N LYS A 369 30.88 -25.61 13.64
CA LYS A 369 31.07 -26.24 14.96
C LYS A 369 30.06 -27.37 15.19
N GLY A 370 28.82 -27.18 14.74
CA GLY A 370 27.76 -28.18 14.90
C GLY A 370 27.79 -29.32 13.88
N ARG A 371 28.61 -29.24 12.83
CA ARG A 371 28.59 -30.16 11.66
C ARG A 371 27.17 -30.43 11.16
N VAL A 372 26.39 -29.35 11.07
CA VAL A 372 24.94 -29.41 10.86
C VAL A 372 24.58 -29.64 9.39
N LEU A 373 25.45 -29.21 8.48
CA LEU A 373 25.24 -29.23 7.05
C LEU A 373 25.89 -30.48 6.41
N SER A 374 25.20 -31.06 5.43
CA SER A 374 25.76 -32.06 4.53
C SER A 374 26.74 -31.41 3.54
N PRO A 375 27.64 -32.18 2.88
CA PRO A 375 28.57 -31.62 1.89
C PRO A 375 27.91 -30.84 0.76
N LYS A 376 26.73 -31.28 0.30
CA LYS A 376 25.94 -30.57 -0.72
C LYS A 376 25.38 -29.25 -0.21
N GLU A 377 24.91 -29.23 1.05
CA GLU A 377 24.42 -28.00 1.69
C GLU A 377 25.57 -27.01 1.95
N GLU A 378 26.75 -27.49 2.36
CA GLU A 378 27.96 -26.66 2.48
C GLU A 378 28.38 -26.07 1.14
N GLN A 379 28.34 -26.86 0.06
CA GLN A 379 28.61 -26.38 -1.30
C GLN A 379 27.60 -25.32 -1.74
N PHE A 380 26.31 -25.52 -1.44
CA PHE A 380 25.26 -24.54 -1.75
C PHE A 380 25.44 -23.23 -0.97
N VAL A 381 25.69 -23.29 0.35
CA VAL A 381 25.99 -22.09 1.16
C VAL A 381 27.25 -21.38 0.66
N SER A 382 28.28 -22.13 0.30
CA SER A 382 29.51 -21.60 -0.29
C SER A 382 29.24 -20.84 -1.60
N ALA A 383 28.42 -21.40 -2.49
CA ALA A 383 28.05 -20.74 -3.74
C ALA A 383 27.11 -19.54 -3.54
N ALA A 384 26.20 -19.59 -2.56
CA ALA A 384 25.35 -18.46 -2.21
C ALA A 384 26.18 -17.27 -1.71
N LEU A 385 27.22 -17.51 -0.90
CA LEU A 385 28.16 -16.46 -0.48
C LEU A 385 29.03 -15.95 -1.64
N THR A 386 29.46 -16.84 -2.53
CA THR A 386 30.16 -16.43 -3.77
C THR A 386 29.28 -15.52 -4.63
N MET A 387 27.98 -15.84 -4.75
CA MET A 387 26.98 -15.00 -5.44
C MET A 387 26.86 -13.63 -4.77
N THR A 388 26.81 -13.57 -3.43
CA THR A 388 26.80 -12.31 -2.66
C THR A 388 28.01 -11.43 -2.98
N ALA A 389 29.22 -12.00 -2.97
CA ALA A 389 30.44 -11.29 -3.37
C ALA A 389 30.43 -10.87 -4.85
N GLY A 390 29.87 -11.71 -5.72
CA GLY A 390 29.68 -11.43 -7.15
C GLY A 390 28.71 -10.27 -7.42
N ASN A 391 27.61 -10.18 -6.68
CA ASN A 391 26.66 -9.06 -6.75
C ASN A 391 27.33 -7.73 -6.38
N LEU A 392 28.16 -7.74 -5.35
CA LEU A 392 28.95 -6.58 -4.95
C LEU A 392 29.97 -6.19 -6.03
N PHE A 393 30.69 -7.17 -6.57
CA PHE A 393 31.64 -6.93 -7.68
C PHE A 393 30.97 -6.33 -8.90
N TYR A 394 29.89 -6.94 -9.37
CA TYR A 394 29.12 -6.41 -10.49
C TYR A 394 28.68 -4.97 -10.26
N SER A 395 28.21 -4.64 -9.05
CA SER A 395 27.75 -3.30 -8.70
C SER A 395 28.84 -2.23 -8.74
N VAL A 396 30.11 -2.62 -8.59
CA VAL A 396 31.27 -1.73 -8.73
C VAL A 396 31.67 -1.55 -10.20
N VAL A 397 31.61 -2.62 -11.00
CA VAL A 397 32.18 -2.64 -12.36
C VAL A 397 31.18 -2.42 -13.49
N THR A 398 29.90 -2.18 -13.15
CA THR A 398 28.84 -1.89 -14.12
C THR A 398 28.66 -0.39 -14.36
N SER A 399 28.31 -0.03 -15.60
CA SER A 399 27.86 1.32 -15.95
C SER A 399 26.49 1.67 -15.34
N ARG A 400 25.69 0.65 -14.97
CA ARG A 400 24.28 0.79 -14.53
C ARG A 400 24.09 1.74 -13.34
N TYR A 401 25.06 1.81 -12.43
CA TYR A 401 24.96 2.60 -11.21
C TYR A 401 25.83 3.86 -11.27
N GLY A 402 27.13 3.69 -11.50
CA GLY A 402 28.08 4.81 -11.51
C GLY A 402 28.07 5.68 -12.77
N GLY A 403 27.44 5.20 -13.85
CA GLY A 403 27.41 5.89 -15.15
C GLY A 403 28.80 6.22 -15.70
N GLU A 404 28.86 7.20 -16.60
CA GLU A 404 30.13 7.61 -17.22
C GLU A 404 31.15 8.19 -16.22
N ALA A 405 30.71 8.71 -15.07
CA ALA A 405 31.62 9.25 -14.05
C ALA A 405 32.50 8.16 -13.40
N ALA A 406 32.04 6.91 -13.43
CA ALA A 406 32.78 5.75 -12.91
C ALA A 406 33.68 5.08 -13.96
N LYS A 407 33.72 5.57 -15.20
CA LYS A 407 34.51 4.98 -16.28
C LYS A 407 36.01 5.14 -16.03
N ILE A 408 36.78 4.10 -16.35
CA ILE A 408 38.23 4.06 -16.16
C ILE A 408 38.94 4.67 -17.39
N ASP A 409 39.96 5.49 -17.16
CA ASP A 409 40.72 6.15 -18.24
C ASP A 409 41.45 5.14 -19.15
N GLY A 410 41.42 5.40 -20.46
CA GLY A 410 42.14 4.61 -21.48
C GLY A 410 41.32 3.54 -22.21
N HIS A 411 39.99 3.51 -22.05
CA HIS A 411 39.12 2.60 -22.82
C HIS A 411 38.88 3.17 -24.24
N GLN A 412 39.39 2.49 -25.27
CA GLN A 412 38.88 2.61 -26.63
C GLN A 412 37.89 1.47 -26.84
N TYR A 413 36.63 1.78 -27.18
CA TYR A 413 35.71 0.76 -27.67
C TYR A 413 36.38 0.05 -28.86
N TYR A 414 36.73 -1.21 -28.68
CA TYR A 414 37.08 -2.03 -29.83
C TYR A 414 35.82 -2.12 -30.69
N SER A 415 35.89 -1.58 -31.91
CA SER A 415 34.92 -1.90 -32.96
C SER A 415 35.02 -3.40 -33.21
N ILE A 416 34.03 -4.16 -32.75
CA ILE A 416 33.98 -5.60 -32.96
C ILE A 416 32.80 -5.94 -33.85
N LYS A 417 33.17 -6.40 -35.05
CA LYS A 417 32.59 -7.51 -35.80
C LYS A 417 31.07 -7.72 -35.66
N THR A 418 30.35 -7.29 -36.69
CA THR A 418 28.96 -7.70 -36.91
C THR A 418 28.82 -9.23 -36.95
N LEU A 419 27.65 -9.73 -36.54
CA LEU A 419 27.19 -11.14 -36.54
C LEU A 419 27.56 -12.00 -37.78
N LYS A 420 27.98 -11.40 -38.90
CA LYS A 420 28.58 -12.07 -40.06
C LYS A 420 29.92 -12.77 -39.77
N ASP A 421 30.70 -12.27 -38.80
CA ASP A 421 32.05 -12.77 -38.54
C ASP A 421 32.07 -14.04 -37.66
N TYR A 422 30.91 -14.45 -37.11
CA TYR A 422 30.74 -15.65 -36.29
C TYR A 422 30.22 -16.89 -37.04
N GLY A 423 30.14 -16.84 -38.38
CA GLY A 423 29.90 -18.05 -39.20
C GLY A 423 28.56 -18.76 -38.97
N ILE A 424 27.51 -18.03 -38.58
CA ILE A 424 26.16 -18.61 -38.46
C ILE A 424 25.51 -18.68 -39.85
N ASP A 425 25.81 -19.76 -40.55
CA ASP A 425 25.09 -20.17 -41.74
C ASP A 425 24.10 -21.28 -41.34
N ARG A 426 22.82 -21.07 -41.68
CA ARG A 426 21.69 -22.02 -41.67
C ARG A 426 20.97 -22.32 -40.35
N TYR A 427 19.82 -21.69 -40.18
CA TYR A 427 18.51 -22.35 -40.28
C TYR A 427 17.51 -21.33 -40.85
N ARG A 428 17.43 -21.25 -42.18
CA ARG A 428 16.39 -20.47 -42.87
C ARG A 428 15.62 -21.41 -43.77
N ASN A 429 14.36 -21.66 -43.41
CA ASN A 429 13.38 -22.22 -44.34
C ASN A 429 13.21 -21.23 -45.50
N SER A 430 13.47 -21.73 -46.70
CA SER A 430 13.42 -21.03 -47.96
C SER A 430 11.97 -20.92 -48.45
N GLU A 431 11.25 -19.85 -48.09
CA GLU A 431 10.01 -19.53 -48.82
C GLU A 431 9.51 -18.07 -48.73
N TYR A 432 10.15 -17.17 -47.98
CA TYR A 432 9.59 -15.82 -47.78
C TYR A 432 10.40 -14.66 -48.38
N ARG A 433 11.40 -14.96 -49.23
CA ARG A 433 12.32 -13.95 -49.79
C ARG A 433 12.00 -13.54 -51.23
N ALA A 434 10.72 -13.54 -51.61
CA ALA A 434 10.30 -13.18 -52.97
C ALA A 434 9.60 -11.81 -53.11
N ASN A 435 9.13 -11.13 -52.05
CA ASN A 435 8.16 -10.04 -52.28
C ASN A 435 8.43 -8.62 -51.72
N HIS A 436 9.51 -8.32 -50.98
CA HIS A 436 9.60 -7.01 -50.30
C HIS A 436 10.98 -6.34 -50.39
N GLY A 437 11.51 -6.24 -51.61
CA GLY A 437 12.82 -5.65 -51.89
C GLY A 437 12.83 -4.24 -52.52
N SER A 438 11.70 -3.54 -52.68
CA SER A 438 11.68 -2.31 -53.51
C SER A 438 11.06 -1.05 -52.89
N THR A 439 10.86 -0.96 -51.57
CA THR A 439 10.19 0.20 -50.94
C THR A 439 11.09 1.08 -50.08
N ALA A 440 12.39 0.80 -49.96
CA ALA A 440 13.30 1.58 -49.10
C ALA A 440 13.92 2.81 -49.80
N ASN A 441 14.08 2.81 -51.13
CA ASN A 441 14.76 3.91 -51.84
C ASN A 441 13.85 5.03 -52.33
N ASN A 442 12.52 4.87 -52.29
CA ASN A 442 11.58 5.93 -52.69
C ASN A 442 11.16 6.86 -51.52
N ASN A 443 11.37 6.44 -50.27
CA ASN A 443 10.98 7.22 -49.10
C ASN A 443 12.00 8.29 -48.67
N LEU A 444 13.25 8.18 -49.13
CA LEU A 444 14.31 9.17 -48.86
C LEU A 444 14.20 10.44 -49.71
N ALA A 445 13.54 10.38 -50.87
CA ALA A 445 13.25 11.55 -51.69
C ALA A 445 12.01 12.33 -51.22
N ALA A 446 11.01 11.64 -50.66
CA ALA A 446 9.78 12.27 -50.15
C ALA A 446 9.98 12.98 -48.79
N LEU A 447 10.97 12.54 -47.99
CA LEU A 447 11.30 13.18 -46.71
C LEU A 447 11.99 14.55 -46.90
N HIS A 448 12.72 14.74 -48.01
CA HIS A 448 13.41 16.00 -48.29
C HIS A 448 12.48 17.11 -48.84
N GLU A 449 11.33 16.74 -49.42
CA GLU A 449 10.27 17.68 -49.83
C GLU A 449 9.34 18.07 -48.67
N TYR A 450 9.18 17.20 -47.66
CA TYR A 450 8.32 17.50 -46.51
C TYR A 450 8.96 18.52 -45.54
N GLU A 451 10.28 18.49 -45.36
CA GLU A 451 11.02 19.42 -44.49
C GLU A 451 10.92 20.90 -44.94
N ASN A 452 10.73 21.16 -46.24
CA ASN A 452 10.61 22.53 -46.75
C ASN A 452 9.18 23.11 -46.68
N SER A 453 8.16 22.31 -46.34
CA SER A 453 6.75 22.77 -46.30
C SER A 453 6.21 23.09 -44.90
N VAL A 454 6.90 22.66 -43.83
CA VAL A 454 6.39 22.73 -42.44
C VAL A 454 6.73 24.05 -41.72
N MET A 455 7.53 24.94 -42.32
CA MET A 455 7.77 26.28 -41.78
C MET A 455 6.63 27.27 -42.12
N SER A 456 5.44 27.05 -41.57
CA SER A 456 4.43 28.12 -41.40
C SER A 456 3.26 27.76 -40.45
N PHE A 457 3.39 26.76 -39.58
CA PHE A 457 2.42 26.62 -38.50
C PHE A 457 2.73 27.62 -37.38
N PRO A 458 1.76 28.44 -36.91
CA PRO A 458 1.95 29.21 -35.70
C PRO A 458 2.35 28.23 -34.60
N SER A 459 3.41 28.55 -33.85
CA SER A 459 3.86 27.73 -32.73
C SER A 459 2.65 27.25 -31.91
N LEU A 460 2.60 25.97 -31.51
CA LEU A 460 1.47 25.39 -30.76
C LEU A 460 1.05 26.28 -29.58
N LEU A 461 2.02 26.99 -28.99
CA LEU A 461 1.87 28.02 -27.96
C LEU A 461 0.99 29.22 -28.37
N GLN A 462 1.02 29.64 -29.63
CA GLN A 462 0.25 30.74 -30.19
C GLN A 462 -1.20 30.35 -30.48
N VAL A 463 -1.46 29.10 -30.87
CA VAL A 463 -2.82 28.54 -31.01
C VAL A 463 -3.44 28.28 -29.64
N LEU A 464 -2.67 27.69 -28.72
CA LEU A 464 -3.10 27.45 -27.35
C LEU A 464 -3.34 28.76 -26.59
N SER A 465 -2.58 29.83 -26.83
CA SER A 465 -2.82 31.13 -26.17
C SER A 465 -4.03 31.90 -26.74
N SER A 466 -4.31 31.76 -28.05
CA SER A 466 -5.44 32.44 -28.70
C SER A 466 -6.77 31.67 -28.57
N HIS A 467 -6.74 30.36 -28.33
CA HIS A 467 -7.92 29.50 -28.23
C HIS A 467 -7.95 28.65 -26.95
N TRP A 468 -7.29 29.11 -25.88
CA TRP A 468 -7.15 28.37 -24.61
C TRP A 468 -8.50 27.90 -24.05
N PHE A 469 -9.56 28.70 -24.20
CA PHE A 469 -10.90 28.34 -23.75
C PHE A 469 -11.48 27.15 -24.53
N ALA A 470 -11.33 27.14 -25.86
CA ALA A 470 -11.79 26.04 -26.71
C ALA A 470 -10.98 24.76 -26.45
N ALA A 471 -9.68 24.88 -26.21
CA ALA A 471 -8.82 23.76 -25.83
C ALA A 471 -9.22 23.17 -24.45
N CYS A 472 -9.46 24.01 -23.45
CA CYS A 472 -9.96 23.59 -22.14
C CYS A 472 -11.32 22.91 -22.25
N LEU A 473 -12.23 23.45 -23.05
CA LEU A 473 -13.54 22.85 -23.30
C LEU A 473 -13.42 21.49 -24.00
N ALA A 474 -12.56 21.37 -25.02
CA ALA A 474 -12.29 20.11 -25.70
C ALA A 474 -11.69 19.07 -24.76
N ILE A 475 -10.74 19.44 -23.91
CA ILE A 475 -10.16 18.55 -22.88
C ILE A 475 -11.25 18.11 -21.88
N PHE A 476 -12.10 19.03 -21.44
CA PHE A 476 -13.20 18.71 -20.53
C PHE A 476 -14.19 17.71 -21.17
N VAL A 477 -14.59 17.94 -22.42
CA VAL A 477 -15.49 17.06 -23.17
C VAL A 477 -14.83 15.70 -23.43
N LEU A 478 -13.58 15.66 -23.90
CA LEU A 478 -12.83 14.42 -24.10
C LEU A 478 -12.67 13.64 -22.80
N ARG A 479 -12.41 14.31 -21.68
CA ARG A 479 -12.33 13.68 -20.36
C ARG A 479 -13.67 13.17 -19.86
N ALA A 480 -14.77 13.88 -20.14
CA ALA A 480 -16.13 13.43 -19.84
C ALA A 480 -16.51 12.20 -20.68
N LEU A 481 -16.20 12.21 -21.98
CA LEU A 481 -16.39 11.08 -22.88
C LEU A 481 -15.52 9.89 -22.46
N TYR A 482 -14.25 10.11 -22.14
CA TYR A 482 -13.34 9.09 -21.63
C TYR A 482 -13.90 8.45 -20.35
N ARG A 483 -14.30 9.26 -19.36
CA ARG A 483 -14.89 8.75 -18.10
C ARG A 483 -16.23 8.02 -18.29
N ARG A 484 -16.96 8.35 -19.35
CA ARG A 484 -18.23 7.71 -19.68
C ARG A 484 -18.04 6.37 -20.40
N TYR A 485 -17.08 6.29 -21.31
CA TYR A 485 -16.94 5.20 -22.28
C TYR A 485 -15.71 4.31 -22.08
N VAL A 486 -14.72 4.70 -21.26
CA VAL A 486 -13.59 3.83 -20.91
C VAL A 486 -13.96 2.94 -19.72
N PRO A 487 -13.73 1.62 -19.83
CA PRO A 487 -14.61 0.62 -19.24
C PRO A 487 -14.11 0.17 -17.87
N SER A 488 -14.93 0.39 -16.85
CA SER A 488 -14.98 -0.50 -15.67
C SER A 488 -16.29 -0.40 -14.89
N LEU A 489 -16.96 0.75 -14.95
CA LEU A 489 -18.26 1.01 -14.29
C LEU A 489 -19.36 1.43 -15.29
N GLY A 490 -19.18 1.13 -16.58
CA GLY A 490 -20.03 1.63 -17.67
C GLY A 490 -21.39 0.94 -17.78
N ASP A 491 -21.48 -0.29 -17.30
CA ASP A 491 -22.65 -1.15 -17.27
C ASP A 491 -23.48 -1.00 -15.98
N ILE A 492 -22.92 -0.34 -14.95
CA ILE A 492 -23.64 -0.04 -13.70
C ILE A 492 -24.62 1.11 -13.95
N PRO A 493 -25.91 0.95 -13.61
CA PRO A 493 -26.90 2.03 -13.70
C PRO A 493 -26.46 3.26 -12.90
N ALA A 494 -26.45 4.43 -13.54
CA ALA A 494 -26.09 5.69 -12.91
C ALA A 494 -27.33 6.49 -12.52
N VAL A 495 -27.27 7.20 -11.38
CA VAL A 495 -28.40 8.03 -10.91
C VAL A 495 -28.83 9.10 -11.91
N ASN A 496 -27.88 9.65 -12.67
CA ASN A 496 -28.10 10.59 -13.76
C ASN A 496 -26.84 10.69 -14.64
N PHE A 497 -26.91 11.47 -15.71
CA PHE A 497 -25.79 11.70 -16.62
C PHE A 497 -24.57 12.31 -15.89
N LEU A 498 -24.78 13.27 -14.99
CA LEU A 498 -23.68 13.94 -14.29
C LEU A 498 -22.85 12.98 -13.44
N ALA A 499 -23.49 11.97 -12.83
CA ALA A 499 -22.83 10.90 -12.10
C ALA A 499 -21.88 10.06 -12.96
N THR A 500 -22.06 10.01 -14.28
CA THR A 500 -21.16 9.25 -15.17
C THR A 500 -19.87 10.00 -15.50
N VAL A 501 -19.85 11.32 -15.35
CA VAL A 501 -18.75 12.19 -15.82
C VAL A 501 -18.04 12.93 -14.69
N SER A 502 -18.69 13.14 -13.54
CA SER A 502 -18.21 14.02 -12.47
C SER A 502 -18.70 13.63 -11.07
N ARG A 503 -17.94 14.05 -10.04
CA ARG A 503 -18.37 14.04 -8.63
C ARG A 503 -19.30 15.21 -8.27
N TRP A 504 -19.47 16.19 -9.16
CA TRP A 504 -20.42 17.30 -8.98
C TRP A 504 -21.85 16.82 -8.70
N ASN A 505 -22.25 15.65 -9.22
CA ASN A 505 -23.52 15.05 -8.84
C ASN A 505 -23.63 14.90 -7.31
N LYS A 506 -22.62 14.37 -6.64
CA LYS A 506 -22.62 14.18 -5.18
C LYS A 506 -22.77 15.50 -4.43
N VAL A 507 -22.06 16.55 -4.89
CA VAL A 507 -22.18 17.90 -4.32
C VAL A 507 -23.61 18.42 -4.45
N LEU A 508 -24.22 18.31 -5.63
CA LEU A 508 -25.62 18.72 -5.85
C LEU A 508 -26.61 17.90 -5.00
N GLN A 509 -26.36 16.61 -4.78
CA GLN A 509 -27.19 15.80 -3.89
C GLN A 509 -27.13 16.32 -2.45
N VAL A 510 -25.94 16.65 -1.92
CA VAL A 510 -25.80 17.22 -0.57
C VAL A 510 -26.49 18.58 -0.46
N LEU A 511 -26.27 19.47 -1.45
CA LEU A 511 -26.92 20.80 -1.50
C LEU A 511 -28.45 20.73 -1.60
N SER A 512 -29.02 19.61 -2.05
CA SER A 512 -30.48 19.40 -2.09
C SER A 512 -31.11 19.13 -0.73
N THR A 513 -30.31 18.94 0.33
CA THR A 513 -30.71 18.57 1.70
C THR A 513 -31.53 17.26 1.79
N ARG A 514 -31.52 16.45 0.73
CA ARG A 514 -32.26 15.17 0.61
C ARG A 514 -31.40 14.05 0.03
N ALA A 515 -30.08 14.12 0.19
CA ALA A 515 -29.13 13.19 -0.43
C ALA A 515 -29.44 11.72 -0.11
N GLU A 516 -29.76 11.42 1.14
CA GLU A 516 -30.12 10.10 1.64
C GLU A 516 -31.41 9.55 1.02
N ARG A 517 -32.43 10.40 0.86
CA ARG A 517 -33.71 10.03 0.24
C ARG A 517 -33.56 9.84 -1.26
N ASN A 518 -32.82 10.73 -1.94
CA ASN A 518 -32.56 10.64 -3.37
C ASN A 518 -31.79 9.35 -3.70
N LEU A 519 -30.82 8.99 -2.86
CA LEU A 519 -30.07 7.74 -3.01
C LEU A 519 -30.95 6.51 -2.76
N LEU A 520 -31.80 6.53 -1.74
CA LEU A 520 -32.80 5.48 -1.51
C LEU A 520 -33.72 5.28 -2.70
N GLU A 521 -34.27 6.38 -3.26
CA GLU A 521 -35.13 6.32 -4.44
C GLU A 521 -34.38 5.80 -5.68
N ALA A 522 -33.11 6.19 -5.84
CA ALA A 522 -32.28 5.67 -6.90
C ALA A 522 -32.08 4.14 -6.79
N HIS A 523 -31.79 3.63 -5.59
CA HIS A 523 -31.67 2.19 -5.37
C HIS A 523 -32.98 1.44 -5.59
N ARG A 524 -34.13 2.02 -5.21
CA ARG A 524 -35.45 1.44 -5.51
C ARG A 524 -35.74 1.34 -7.00
N LYS A 525 -35.26 2.31 -7.80
CA LYS A 525 -35.50 2.36 -9.26
C LYS A 525 -34.49 1.55 -10.06
N LEU A 526 -33.21 1.61 -9.68
CA LEU A 526 -32.09 1.13 -10.48
C LEU A 526 -31.48 -0.19 -9.96
N GLY A 527 -31.80 -0.59 -8.74
CA GLY A 527 -31.34 -1.84 -8.13
C GLY A 527 -30.30 -1.66 -7.02
N PRO A 528 -29.70 -2.76 -6.52
CA PRO A 528 -28.84 -2.76 -5.35
C PRO A 528 -27.47 -2.10 -5.59
N ILE A 529 -27.02 -1.97 -6.84
CA ILE A 529 -25.71 -1.40 -7.19
C ILE A 529 -25.94 -0.21 -8.12
N VAL A 530 -25.59 1.00 -7.67
CA VAL A 530 -25.88 2.25 -8.38
C VAL A 530 -24.65 3.15 -8.43
N ARG A 531 -24.32 3.64 -9.63
CA ARG A 531 -23.21 4.58 -9.84
C ARG A 531 -23.62 6.00 -9.45
N ILE A 532 -22.89 6.58 -8.50
CA ILE A 532 -23.17 7.92 -7.93
C ILE A 532 -22.13 8.98 -8.32
N ALA A 533 -20.95 8.55 -8.78
CA ALA A 533 -19.97 9.40 -9.45
C ALA A 533 -19.15 8.60 -10.48
N TYR A 534 -18.32 9.30 -11.25
CA TYR A 534 -17.59 8.67 -12.35
C TYR A 534 -16.68 7.52 -11.89
N ASN A 535 -16.21 7.57 -10.64
CA ASN A 535 -15.36 6.58 -10.00
C ASN A 535 -15.95 6.01 -8.69
N GLU A 536 -17.25 6.21 -8.43
CA GLU A 536 -17.89 5.79 -7.17
C GLU A 536 -19.23 5.11 -7.36
N VAL A 537 -19.40 4.00 -6.65
CA VAL A 537 -20.60 3.15 -6.65
C VAL A 537 -21.15 3.05 -5.23
N SER A 538 -22.46 3.17 -5.12
CA SER A 538 -23.21 2.89 -3.90
C SER A 538 -23.81 1.50 -3.98
N ILE A 539 -23.73 0.76 -2.89
CA ILE A 539 -24.20 -0.63 -2.76
C ILE A 539 -25.20 -0.66 -1.60
N ALA A 540 -26.41 -1.10 -1.92
CA ALA A 540 -27.56 -1.21 -1.02
C ALA A 540 -27.88 -2.68 -0.71
N ASP A 541 -26.84 -3.46 -0.44
CA ASP A 541 -26.95 -4.87 -0.07
C ASP A 541 -26.25 -5.08 1.28
N PRO A 542 -26.95 -5.57 2.32
CA PRO A 542 -26.35 -5.86 3.61
C PRO A 542 -25.16 -6.82 3.55
N GLU A 543 -25.09 -7.73 2.56
CA GLU A 543 -23.97 -8.65 2.37
C GLU A 543 -22.66 -7.93 2.03
N ALA A 544 -22.73 -6.70 1.50
CA ALA A 544 -21.55 -5.89 1.20
C ALA A 544 -20.85 -5.37 2.46
N ILE A 545 -21.58 -5.23 3.57
CA ILE A 545 -21.09 -4.64 4.82
C ILE A 545 -19.86 -5.38 5.37
N PRO A 546 -19.90 -6.71 5.63
CA PRO A 546 -18.75 -7.43 6.16
C PRO A 546 -17.55 -7.45 5.21
N THR A 547 -17.77 -7.31 3.90
CA THR A 547 -16.70 -7.25 2.90
C THR A 547 -16.03 -5.89 2.87
N ILE A 548 -16.81 -4.80 2.83
CA ILE A 548 -16.30 -3.42 2.69
C ILE A 548 -15.77 -2.88 4.03
N PHE A 549 -16.36 -3.25 5.16
CA PHE A 549 -15.98 -2.80 6.50
C PHE A 549 -15.36 -3.94 7.31
N ASP A 550 -14.40 -4.64 6.72
CA ASP A 550 -13.72 -5.76 7.35
C ASP A 550 -12.71 -5.34 8.43
N ASN A 551 -12.36 -6.28 9.31
CA ASN A 551 -11.43 -6.02 10.42
C ASN A 551 -9.98 -5.87 9.95
N GLU A 552 -9.64 -6.49 8.83
CA GLU A 552 -8.31 -6.43 8.21
C GLU A 552 -8.08 -5.11 7.47
N GLN A 553 -9.12 -4.29 7.30
CA GLN A 553 -9.10 -3.01 6.61
C GLN A 553 -8.51 -3.11 5.20
N ARG A 554 -8.82 -4.19 4.48
CA ARG A 554 -8.40 -4.40 3.08
C ARG A 554 -8.96 -3.30 2.18
N PHE A 555 -10.15 -2.81 2.53
CA PHE A 555 -10.77 -1.64 1.94
C PHE A 555 -10.39 -0.41 2.75
N VAL A 556 -9.54 0.44 2.20
CA VAL A 556 -9.04 1.64 2.89
C VAL A 556 -10.04 2.80 2.82
N LYS A 557 -10.08 3.65 3.84
CA LYS A 557 -10.86 4.90 3.82
C LYS A 557 -10.42 5.76 2.63
N THR A 558 -11.35 6.52 2.07
CA THR A 558 -11.02 7.46 0.97
C THR A 558 -10.66 8.84 1.50
N ASP A 559 -10.12 9.70 0.64
CA ASP A 559 -9.88 11.13 0.90
C ASP A 559 -11.11 11.93 1.40
N TRP A 560 -12.32 11.38 1.34
CA TRP A 560 -13.52 11.94 1.97
C TRP A 560 -13.35 12.19 3.47
N TYR A 561 -12.59 11.32 4.15
CA TYR A 561 -12.40 11.37 5.60
C TYR A 561 -11.53 12.54 6.08
N TYR A 562 -10.67 13.10 5.21
CA TYR A 562 -9.78 14.20 5.58
C TYR A 562 -10.53 15.45 6.06
N MET A 563 -11.74 15.68 5.55
CA MET A 563 -12.55 16.85 5.92
C MET A 563 -13.06 16.84 7.36
N PHE A 564 -12.98 15.68 8.03
CA PHE A 564 -13.38 15.50 9.42
C PHE A 564 -12.17 15.44 10.37
N GLY A 565 -10.97 15.78 9.86
CA GLY A 565 -9.73 15.95 10.61
C GLY A 565 -9.42 17.42 10.91
N PHE A 566 -8.26 17.67 11.50
CA PHE A 566 -7.73 19.03 11.67
C PHE A 566 -7.23 19.61 10.32
N PRO A 567 -6.95 20.93 10.23
CA PRO A 567 -6.69 21.64 8.96
C PRO A 567 -5.51 21.10 8.14
N THR A 568 -4.66 20.28 8.75
CA THR A 568 -3.42 19.72 8.21
C THR A 568 -3.54 18.19 8.08
N PRO A 569 -3.18 17.59 6.94
CA PRO A 569 -3.19 16.13 6.74
C PRO A 569 -2.38 15.35 7.78
N ASP A 570 -1.38 15.99 8.39
CA ASP A 570 -0.49 15.42 9.39
C ASP A 570 -1.13 15.34 10.81
N ASP A 571 -2.26 16.02 11.02
CA ASP A 571 -3.01 16.06 12.29
C ASP A 571 -4.32 15.25 12.21
N ALA A 572 -4.26 14.08 11.59
CA ALA A 572 -5.42 13.20 11.47
C ALA A 572 -5.84 12.63 12.84
N ASN A 573 -7.14 12.66 13.12
CA ASN A 573 -7.73 12.03 14.30
C ASN A 573 -8.18 10.59 14.00
N LEU A 574 -8.66 9.86 15.01
CA LEU A 574 -9.08 8.45 14.87
C LEU A 574 -10.16 8.24 13.78
N PHE A 575 -11.04 9.22 13.57
CA PHE A 575 -12.07 9.14 12.53
C PHE A 575 -11.50 9.45 11.14
N SER A 576 -10.66 10.47 11.02
CA SER A 576 -10.15 10.98 9.74
C SER A 576 -8.92 10.24 9.21
N VAL A 577 -8.17 9.52 10.06
CA VAL A 577 -6.99 8.75 9.65
C VAL A 577 -7.37 7.66 8.65
N ILE A 578 -6.71 7.69 7.50
CA ILE A 578 -6.97 6.80 6.36
C ILE A 578 -6.07 5.57 6.38
N ASP A 579 -4.83 5.72 6.84
CA ASP A 579 -3.87 4.62 6.93
C ASP A 579 -4.36 3.58 7.94
N PRO A 580 -4.61 2.33 7.52
CA PRO A 580 -5.05 1.26 8.41
C PRO A 580 -4.11 0.97 9.58
N VAL A 581 -2.80 1.12 9.37
CA VAL A 581 -1.78 0.84 10.38
C VAL A 581 -1.85 1.88 11.48
N GLU A 582 -1.84 3.16 11.12
CA GLU A 582 -2.00 4.26 12.07
C GLU A 582 -3.36 4.22 12.76
N HIS A 583 -4.44 3.94 12.03
CA HIS A 583 -5.76 3.76 12.64
C HIS A 583 -5.75 2.65 13.71
N LYS A 584 -5.10 1.52 13.43
CA LYS A 584 -4.98 0.40 14.38
C LYS A 584 -4.15 0.79 15.60
N ARG A 585 -3.06 1.55 15.42
CA ARG A 585 -2.22 2.09 16.51
C ARG A 585 -3.02 3.06 17.39
N MET A 586 -3.58 4.11 16.81
CA MET A 586 -4.39 5.11 17.53
C MET A 586 -5.55 4.45 18.28
N LYS A 587 -6.27 3.53 17.63
CA LYS A 587 -7.36 2.78 18.27
C LYS A 587 -6.86 1.97 19.46
N ARG A 588 -5.74 1.26 19.32
CA ARG A 588 -5.17 0.44 20.42
C ARG A 588 -4.87 1.30 21.64
N ASN A 589 -4.37 2.51 21.45
CA ASN A 589 -3.96 3.41 22.53
C ASN A 589 -5.14 3.90 23.37
N VAL A 590 -6.31 4.11 22.76
CA VAL A 590 -7.50 4.65 23.46
C VAL A 590 -8.58 3.61 23.78
N ALA A 591 -8.58 2.45 23.11
CA ALA A 591 -9.60 1.41 23.29
C ALA A 591 -9.88 1.02 24.76
N PRO A 592 -8.89 0.93 25.67
CA PRO A 592 -9.16 0.61 27.07
C PRO A 592 -10.10 1.61 27.77
N ALA A 593 -10.05 2.89 27.39
CA ALA A 593 -10.89 3.95 27.96
C ALA A 593 -12.38 3.79 27.58
N PHE A 594 -12.66 3.09 26.49
CA PHE A 594 -14.00 2.85 25.94
C PHE A 594 -14.47 1.38 26.13
N SER A 595 -13.83 0.63 27.03
CA SER A 595 -14.28 -0.73 27.38
C SER A 595 -15.59 -0.68 28.18
N MET A 596 -16.42 -1.72 28.09
CA MET A 596 -17.70 -1.77 28.82
C MET A 596 -17.50 -1.60 30.34
N SER A 597 -16.46 -2.23 30.90
CA SER A 597 -16.11 -2.07 32.32
C SER A 597 -15.70 -0.64 32.66
N ALA A 598 -14.98 0.04 31.76
CA ALA A 598 -14.63 1.45 31.96
C ALA A 598 -15.88 2.35 31.90
N LEU A 599 -16.79 2.12 30.94
CA LEU A 599 -18.02 2.90 30.79
C LEU A 599 -18.99 2.67 31.95
N MET A 600 -19.13 1.44 32.45
CA MET A 600 -19.97 1.15 33.63
C MET A 600 -19.46 1.88 34.88
N ALA A 601 -18.15 2.10 35.01
CA ALA A 601 -17.59 2.86 36.12
C ALA A 601 -17.86 4.38 36.02
N LEU A 602 -18.35 4.86 34.86
CA LEU A 602 -18.65 6.27 34.61
C LEU A 602 -20.16 6.58 34.70
N GLU A 603 -20.99 5.59 35.04
CA GLU A 603 -22.46 5.72 35.07
C GLU A 603 -22.93 6.90 35.95
N GLU A 604 -22.28 7.12 37.10
CA GLU A 604 -22.63 8.21 38.03
C GLU A 604 -22.51 9.62 37.41
N PHE A 605 -21.61 9.81 36.43
CA PHE A 605 -21.48 11.06 35.69
C PHE A 605 -22.64 11.31 34.72
N VAL A 606 -23.32 10.24 34.28
CA VAL A 606 -24.53 10.37 33.45
C VAL A 606 -25.72 10.71 34.35
N ASP A 607 -25.82 10.08 35.53
CA ASP A 607 -26.94 10.25 36.47
C ASP A 607 -27.09 11.70 36.96
N SER A 608 -25.98 12.38 37.24
CA SER A 608 -25.95 13.79 37.64
C SER A 608 -26.56 14.71 36.56
N THR A 609 -26.23 14.45 35.29
CA THR A 609 -26.72 15.21 34.14
C THR A 609 -28.16 14.83 33.78
N VAL A 610 -28.56 13.56 33.92
CA VAL A 610 -29.97 13.12 33.79
C VAL A 610 -30.86 13.83 34.80
N THR A 611 -30.43 13.90 36.05
CA THR A 611 -31.18 14.56 37.13
C THR A 611 -31.41 16.04 36.81
N LEU A 612 -30.37 16.75 36.37
CA LEU A 612 -30.49 18.17 35.99
C LEU A 612 -31.37 18.36 34.74
N PHE A 613 -31.27 17.47 33.77
CA PHE A 613 -32.10 17.51 32.58
C PHE A 613 -33.58 17.36 32.93
N ILE A 614 -33.94 16.38 33.76
CA ILE A 614 -35.31 16.17 34.24
C ILE A 614 -35.80 17.39 35.00
N GLN A 615 -34.99 17.98 35.89
CA GLN A 615 -35.34 19.22 36.59
C GLN A 615 -35.64 20.37 35.61
N CYS A 616 -34.83 20.54 34.57
CA CYS A 616 -35.08 21.54 33.53
C CYS A 616 -36.40 21.26 32.78
N MET A 617 -36.68 20.00 32.45
CA MET A 617 -37.95 19.61 31.82
C MET A 617 -39.15 19.85 32.72
N ASP A 618 -39.04 19.56 34.01
CA ASP A 618 -40.08 19.81 35.01
C ASP A 618 -40.35 21.30 35.17
N GLU A 619 -39.33 22.16 35.21
CA GLU A 619 -39.52 23.61 35.25
C GLU A 619 -40.21 24.17 34.00
N LEU A 620 -39.97 23.54 32.84
CA LEU A 620 -40.65 23.90 31.60
C LEU A 620 -42.09 23.36 31.56
N ALA A 621 -42.34 22.18 32.15
CA ALA A 621 -43.65 21.53 32.21
C ALA A 621 -44.58 22.14 33.29
N ILE A 622 -44.03 22.50 34.45
CA ILE A 622 -44.69 23.13 35.61
C ILE A 622 -44.75 24.65 35.39
N ALA A 623 -45.05 25.12 34.17
CA ALA A 623 -45.56 26.46 33.93
C ALA A 623 -47.10 26.38 33.80
N PRO A 624 -47.87 26.19 34.90
CA PRO A 624 -49.18 25.57 34.85
C PRO A 624 -50.25 26.58 35.28
N SER A 625 -50.82 27.33 34.33
CA SER A 625 -52.12 28.05 34.49
C SER A 625 -52.47 28.94 33.29
N VAL A 626 -51.93 28.64 32.11
CA VAL A 626 -52.03 29.56 30.97
C VAL A 626 -52.93 28.96 29.87
N PRO A 627 -54.00 29.66 29.44
CA PRO A 627 -54.91 29.20 28.38
C PRO A 627 -54.15 28.82 27.10
N PRO A 628 -54.72 27.97 26.22
CA PRO A 628 -54.08 27.56 24.96
C PRO A 628 -53.57 28.73 24.10
N SER A 629 -54.21 29.90 24.22
CA SER A 629 -53.85 31.16 23.54
C SER A 629 -52.60 31.87 24.08
N GLN A 630 -52.02 31.39 25.19
CA GLN A 630 -50.87 31.99 25.86
C GLN A 630 -49.81 30.93 26.24
N ARG A 631 -49.97 29.66 25.80
CA ARG A 631 -48.92 28.64 25.97
C ARG A 631 -47.60 29.16 25.41
N LYS A 632 -46.52 29.04 26.19
CA LYS A 632 -45.16 29.25 25.69
C LYS A 632 -44.97 28.46 24.39
N ASP A 633 -44.15 29.01 23.51
CA ASP A 633 -43.76 28.37 22.25
C ASP A 633 -43.39 26.90 22.47
N PRO A 634 -43.69 26.01 21.51
CA PRO A 634 -43.34 24.59 21.61
C PRO A 634 -41.84 24.44 21.93
N ILE A 635 -41.52 23.54 22.87
CA ILE A 635 -40.14 23.26 23.28
C ILE A 635 -39.42 22.56 22.12
N ASN A 636 -38.29 23.12 21.69
CA ASN A 636 -37.44 22.49 20.70
C ASN A 636 -36.58 21.39 21.34
N MET A 637 -37.10 20.16 21.40
CA MET A 637 -36.39 19.05 22.04
C MET A 637 -35.05 18.70 21.38
N VAL A 638 -34.86 19.03 20.10
CA VAL A 638 -33.59 18.82 19.37
C VAL A 638 -32.45 19.59 20.02
N GLU A 639 -32.68 20.86 20.34
CA GLU A 639 -31.69 21.67 21.06
C GLU A 639 -31.40 21.11 22.45
N TRP A 640 -32.45 20.72 23.18
CA TRP A 640 -32.31 20.18 24.54
C TRP A 640 -31.56 18.84 24.59
N PHE A 641 -31.81 17.93 23.65
CA PHE A 641 -31.08 16.66 23.57
C PHE A 641 -29.63 16.86 23.14
N GLN A 642 -29.35 17.82 22.25
CA GLN A 642 -27.98 18.18 21.90
C GLN A 642 -27.23 18.79 23.10
N TRP A 643 -27.87 19.69 23.85
CA TRP A 643 -27.33 20.30 25.08
C TRP A 643 -27.05 19.24 26.16
N TYR A 644 -27.99 18.34 26.39
CA TYR A 644 -27.81 17.21 27.28
C TYR A 644 -26.62 16.34 26.84
N ALA A 645 -26.52 16.00 25.54
CA ALA A 645 -25.42 15.19 25.04
C ALA A 645 -24.06 15.88 25.19
N PHE A 646 -23.97 17.20 24.98
CA PHE A 646 -22.75 17.97 25.24
C PHE A 646 -22.33 17.92 26.72
N ASP A 647 -23.27 18.12 27.64
CA ASP A 647 -22.97 18.08 29.07
C ASP A 647 -22.58 16.66 29.53
N VAL A 648 -23.28 15.61 29.06
CA VAL A 648 -22.92 14.21 29.36
C VAL A 648 -21.51 13.91 28.85
N VAL A 649 -21.19 14.24 27.61
CA VAL A 649 -19.86 13.94 27.05
C VAL A 649 -18.78 14.78 27.73
N GLY A 650 -19.06 16.03 28.07
CA GLY A 650 -18.19 16.85 28.90
C GLY A 650 -17.89 16.18 30.23
N GLU A 651 -18.93 15.69 30.92
CA GLU A 651 -18.79 15.05 32.22
C GLU A 651 -18.03 13.72 32.14
N LEU A 652 -18.33 12.88 31.15
CA LEU A 652 -17.60 11.64 30.89
C LEU A 652 -16.13 11.88 30.48
N SER A 653 -15.83 12.99 29.82
CA SER A 653 -14.49 13.30 29.30
C SER A 653 -13.60 14.00 30.33
N PHE A 654 -14.16 14.93 31.09
CA PHE A 654 -13.43 15.89 31.91
C PHE A 654 -13.93 15.95 33.37
N SER A 655 -14.80 15.02 33.79
CA SER A 655 -15.48 15.04 35.09
C SER A 655 -16.26 16.33 35.35
N ARG A 656 -16.70 17.02 34.29
CA ARG A 656 -17.36 18.33 34.36
C ARG A 656 -18.32 18.59 33.21
N ARG A 657 -19.52 19.06 33.53
CA ARG A 657 -20.48 19.60 32.56
C ARG A 657 -19.96 20.88 31.91
N LEU A 658 -20.26 21.09 30.63
CA LEU A 658 -19.87 22.28 29.89
C LEU A 658 -20.79 23.48 30.19
N GLY A 659 -21.96 23.22 30.78
CA GLY A 659 -22.87 24.21 31.33
C GLY A 659 -24.09 24.48 30.45
N PHE A 660 -24.36 23.65 29.43
CA PHE A 660 -25.49 23.88 28.53
C PHE A 660 -26.84 23.81 29.24
N LEU A 661 -27.02 22.82 30.11
CA LEU A 661 -28.23 22.68 30.93
C LEU A 661 -28.27 23.73 32.05
N ASP A 662 -27.12 24.05 32.64
CA ASP A 662 -27.02 25.07 33.69
C ASP A 662 -27.44 26.46 33.18
N THR A 663 -27.01 26.85 31.98
CA THR A 663 -27.35 28.14 31.35
C THR A 663 -28.58 28.07 30.43
N LYS A 664 -29.14 26.88 30.19
CA LYS A 664 -30.26 26.62 29.28
C LYS A 664 -30.08 27.27 27.91
N SER A 665 -28.86 27.22 27.38
CA SER A 665 -28.44 27.94 26.18
C SER A 665 -27.20 27.32 25.54
N ASP A 666 -26.96 27.67 24.27
CA ASP A 666 -25.79 27.22 23.51
C ASP A 666 -24.50 27.90 24.00
N VAL A 667 -23.75 27.19 24.84
CA VAL A 667 -22.50 27.69 25.44
C VAL A 667 -21.47 27.94 24.34
N GLY A 668 -20.98 29.18 24.25
CA GLY A 668 -19.96 29.56 23.28
C GLY A 668 -20.39 29.47 21.80
N ASN A 669 -21.69 29.33 21.52
CA ASN A 669 -22.24 28.99 20.20
C ASN A 669 -21.71 27.65 19.63
N MET A 670 -21.34 26.70 20.49
CA MET A 670 -20.76 25.42 20.08
C MET A 670 -21.67 24.62 19.14
N THR A 671 -22.99 24.57 19.41
CA THR A 671 -23.92 23.81 18.54
C THR A 671 -23.97 24.39 17.13
N LYS A 672 -24.11 25.72 17.01
CA LYS A 672 -24.15 26.42 15.71
C LYS A 672 -22.87 26.29 14.92
N VAL A 673 -21.72 26.34 15.62
CA VAL A 673 -20.41 26.17 15.00
C VAL A 673 -20.23 24.74 14.50
N LEU A 674 -20.65 23.74 15.28
CA LEU A 674 -20.63 22.34 14.87
C LEU A 674 -21.50 22.09 13.64
N ASP A 675 -22.74 22.59 13.63
CA ASP A 675 -23.64 22.50 12.46
C ASP A 675 -23.02 23.10 11.20
N SER A 676 -22.44 24.29 11.34
CA SER A 676 -21.77 24.99 10.23
C SER A 676 -20.58 24.20 9.71
N PHE A 677 -19.79 23.60 10.61
CA PHE A 677 -18.68 22.73 10.24
C PHE A 677 -19.15 21.46 9.53
N ILE A 678 -20.16 20.76 10.04
CA ILE A 678 -20.68 19.53 9.45
C ILE A 678 -21.29 19.78 8.06
N GLN A 679 -22.00 20.89 7.86
CA GLN A 679 -22.53 21.28 6.54
C GLN A 679 -21.39 21.55 5.53
N TYR A 680 -20.36 22.27 5.96
CA TYR A 680 -19.17 22.53 5.15
C TYR A 680 -18.43 21.22 4.81
N ALA A 681 -18.10 20.43 5.82
CA ALA A 681 -17.37 19.17 5.67
C ALA A 681 -18.15 18.20 4.76
N SER A 682 -19.45 18.07 4.94
CA SER A 682 -20.32 17.21 4.11
C SER A 682 -20.34 17.63 2.64
N THR A 683 -20.22 18.92 2.34
CA THR A 683 -20.21 19.45 0.97
C THR A 683 -18.84 19.26 0.32
N VAL A 684 -17.78 19.70 0.98
CA VAL A 684 -16.41 19.67 0.43
C VAL A 684 -15.86 18.25 0.38
N ALA A 685 -16.23 17.36 1.31
CA ALA A 685 -15.79 15.97 1.30
C ALA A 685 -16.24 15.19 0.04
N MET A 686 -17.28 15.66 -0.66
CA MET A 686 -17.69 15.07 -1.94
C MET A 686 -16.66 15.30 -3.06
N MET A 687 -15.86 16.37 -2.94
CA MET A 687 -14.77 16.73 -3.84
C MET A 687 -13.58 17.31 -3.03
N PRO A 688 -12.82 16.46 -2.33
CA PRO A 688 -11.74 16.92 -1.44
C PRO A 688 -10.67 17.75 -2.16
N GLU A 689 -10.54 17.60 -3.48
CA GLU A 689 -9.63 18.40 -4.31
C GLU A 689 -9.98 19.90 -4.27
N LEU A 690 -11.24 20.27 -3.99
CA LEU A 690 -11.68 21.66 -3.83
C LEU A 690 -11.20 22.28 -2.52
N HIS A 691 -10.89 21.47 -1.50
CA HIS A 691 -10.51 21.97 -0.18
C HIS A 691 -9.28 22.90 -0.25
N LYS A 692 -8.29 22.56 -1.08
CA LYS A 692 -7.08 23.37 -1.31
C LYS A 692 -7.39 24.78 -1.84
N PHE A 693 -8.45 24.92 -2.63
CA PHE A 693 -8.85 26.19 -3.24
C PHE A 693 -9.81 27.01 -2.37
N LEU A 694 -10.53 26.34 -1.46
CA LEU A 694 -11.50 26.97 -0.56
C LEU A 694 -10.87 27.38 0.78
N PHE A 695 -10.20 26.48 1.48
CA PHE A 695 -9.68 26.72 2.84
C PHE A 695 -8.20 27.15 2.85
N GLY A 696 -7.46 26.89 1.77
CA GLY A 696 -6.08 27.34 1.58
C GLY A 696 -5.93 28.70 0.89
N ASN A 697 -7.04 29.34 0.49
CA ASN A 697 -7.03 30.64 -0.18
C ASN A 697 -7.26 31.78 0.84
N PRO A 698 -6.28 32.66 1.06
CA PRO A 698 -6.39 33.78 1.99
C PRO A 698 -7.61 34.69 1.73
N LEU A 699 -8.06 34.79 0.47
CA LEU A 699 -9.23 35.57 0.09
C LEU A 699 -10.55 34.92 0.48
N VAL A 700 -10.62 33.58 0.54
CA VAL A 700 -11.86 32.87 0.90
C VAL A 700 -11.97 32.74 2.43
N ALA A 701 -10.85 32.49 3.11
CA ALA A 701 -10.77 32.48 4.58
C ALA A 701 -11.03 33.86 5.22
N ALA A 702 -10.81 34.95 4.48
CA ALA A 702 -11.14 36.31 4.94
C ALA A 702 -12.66 36.61 4.91
N PHE A 703 -13.45 35.88 4.12
CA PHE A 703 -14.90 36.06 4.00
C PHE A 703 -15.71 34.99 4.74
N LEU A 704 -15.20 33.76 4.80
CA LEU A 704 -15.70 32.70 5.64
C LEU A 704 -14.81 32.66 6.88
N SER A 705 -15.23 33.28 7.99
CA SER A 705 -14.65 32.92 9.28
C SER A 705 -14.73 31.40 9.39
N PRO A 706 -13.60 30.66 9.48
CA PRO A 706 -13.65 29.22 9.58
C PRO A 706 -14.54 28.88 10.79
N PRO A 707 -15.49 27.93 10.68
CA PRO A 707 -16.31 27.55 11.82
C PRO A 707 -15.36 27.24 12.97
N ALA A 708 -15.52 28.05 14.01
CA ALA A 708 -14.48 28.35 14.95
C ALA A 708 -13.96 27.09 15.66
N LEU A 709 -12.68 27.12 16.00
CA LEU A 709 -11.99 26.18 16.88
C LEU A 709 -12.62 26.13 18.29
N VAL A 710 -13.88 26.54 18.52
CA VAL A 710 -14.49 26.64 19.86
C VAL A 710 -14.45 25.31 20.60
N ILE A 711 -14.76 24.20 19.92
CA ILE A 711 -14.66 22.87 20.52
C ILE A 711 -13.21 22.56 20.92
N SER A 712 -12.25 22.93 20.06
CA SER A 712 -10.81 22.80 20.33
C SER A 712 -10.36 23.70 21.48
N ASP A 713 -10.87 24.93 21.58
CA ASP A 713 -10.56 25.91 22.63
C ASP A 713 -11.14 25.47 23.98
N VAL A 714 -12.39 24.99 24.00
CA VAL A 714 -13.02 24.42 25.20
C VAL A 714 -12.26 23.17 25.64
N THR A 715 -11.93 22.28 24.71
CA THR A 715 -11.11 21.10 25.02
C THR A 715 -9.76 21.48 25.60
N LYS A 716 -9.10 22.49 25.02
CA LYS A 716 -7.82 23.00 25.52
C LYS A 716 -7.96 23.60 26.92
N GLN A 717 -9.00 24.40 27.16
CA GLN A 717 -9.27 24.98 28.48
C GLN A 717 -9.48 23.91 29.56
N GLU A 718 -10.20 22.83 29.25
CA GLU A 718 -10.38 21.72 30.20
C GLU A 718 -9.09 20.94 30.44
N MET A 719 -8.25 20.75 29.40
CA MET A 719 -6.91 20.16 29.56
C MET A 719 -5.98 21.05 30.39
N ASP A 720 -5.91 22.35 30.10
CA ASP A 720 -5.09 23.33 30.82
C ASP A 720 -5.52 23.41 32.31
N ARG A 721 -6.83 23.36 32.59
CA ARG A 721 -7.35 23.30 33.96
C ARG A 721 -6.89 22.07 34.72
N ARG A 722 -6.95 20.92 34.06
CA ARG A 722 -6.52 19.66 34.64
C ARG A 722 -5.02 19.66 34.93
N GLU A 723 -4.21 20.26 34.06
CA GLU A 723 -2.77 20.42 34.31
C GLU A 723 -2.47 21.38 35.47
N ALA A 724 -3.34 22.37 35.71
CA ALA A 724 -3.21 23.31 36.80
C ALA A 724 -3.51 22.72 38.20
N ASP A 725 -4.20 21.57 38.28
CA ASP A 725 -4.52 20.87 39.53
C ASP A 725 -4.12 19.38 39.46
N PRO A 726 -2.81 19.06 39.52
CA PRO A 726 -2.30 17.71 39.34
C PRO A 726 -2.66 16.74 40.48
N ASP A 727 -3.09 17.25 41.63
CA ASP A 727 -3.47 16.46 42.81
C ASP A 727 -4.95 16.04 42.80
N ALA A 728 -5.76 16.58 41.88
CA ALA A 728 -7.15 16.19 41.71
C ALA A 728 -7.26 14.73 41.25
N VAL A 729 -8.10 13.96 41.94
CA VAL A 729 -8.39 12.58 41.57
C VAL A 729 -9.44 12.58 40.47
N HIS A 730 -9.02 12.22 39.26
CA HIS A 730 -9.90 12.04 38.11
C HIS A 730 -10.18 10.56 37.87
N SER A 731 -11.39 10.24 37.40
CA SER A 731 -11.75 8.89 36.96
C SER A 731 -12.53 8.92 35.64
N ASP A 732 -12.30 9.93 34.82
CA ASP A 732 -12.94 10.14 33.51
C ASP A 732 -12.22 9.43 32.34
N ILE A 733 -12.77 9.54 31.13
CA ILE A 733 -12.18 9.01 29.90
C ILE A 733 -10.79 9.59 29.66
N MET A 734 -10.60 10.90 29.87
CA MET A 734 -9.31 11.55 29.67
C MET A 734 -8.25 10.99 30.62
N ASP A 735 -8.62 10.69 31.87
CA ASP A 735 -7.70 10.08 32.83
C ASP A 735 -7.23 8.72 32.37
N LYS A 736 -8.14 7.89 31.87
CA LYS A 736 -7.80 6.58 31.30
C LYS A 736 -6.87 6.73 30.07
N ILE A 737 -7.09 7.73 29.23
CA ILE A 737 -6.23 8.03 28.07
C ILE A 737 -4.83 8.47 28.52
N ILE A 738 -4.73 9.39 29.49
CA ILE A 738 -3.46 9.85 30.05
C ILE A 738 -2.71 8.70 30.74
N GLN A 739 -3.41 7.84 31.47
CA GLN A 739 -2.82 6.63 32.05
C GLN A 739 -2.29 5.67 30.96
N SER A 740 -3.00 5.55 29.84
CA SER A 740 -2.54 4.77 28.69
C SER A 740 -1.25 5.36 28.12
N GLN A 741 -1.18 6.68 27.94
CA GLN A 741 0.05 7.37 27.53
C GLN A 741 1.19 7.15 28.52
N LYS A 742 0.96 7.24 29.83
CA LYS A 742 1.99 6.97 30.85
C LYS A 742 2.56 5.55 30.75
N LYS A 743 1.75 4.56 30.35
CA LYS A 743 2.17 3.16 30.14
C LYS A 743 2.92 2.94 28.83
N ILE A 744 2.49 3.60 27.75
CA ILE A 744 3.02 3.42 26.39
C ILE A 744 4.27 4.29 26.17
N GLY A 745 4.28 5.49 26.72
CA GLY A 745 5.31 6.51 26.54
C GLY A 745 4.93 7.58 25.50
N PRO A 746 5.42 8.82 25.66
CA PRO A 746 5.05 9.96 24.82
C PRO A 746 5.56 9.88 23.38
N HIS A 747 6.52 8.99 23.08
CA HIS A 747 7.02 8.78 21.72
C HIS A 747 6.00 8.02 20.84
N GLU A 748 5.36 6.98 21.38
CA GLU A 748 4.37 6.18 20.65
C GLU A 748 2.94 6.73 20.80
N PHE A 749 2.68 7.48 21.88
CA PHE A 749 1.42 8.20 22.08
C PHE A 749 1.68 9.69 22.40
N PRO A 750 1.86 10.54 21.37
CA PRO A 750 2.13 11.97 21.56
C PRO A 750 1.02 12.71 22.28
N HIS A 751 1.37 13.76 23.03
CA HIS A 751 0.38 14.58 23.74
C HIS A 751 -0.59 15.31 22.78
N SER A 752 -0.14 15.68 21.58
CA SER A 752 -1.00 16.21 20.53
C SER A 752 -2.13 15.24 20.14
N GLU A 753 -1.85 13.93 20.16
CA GLU A 753 -2.84 12.90 19.86
C GLU A 753 -3.92 12.82 20.97
N ILE A 754 -3.55 13.03 22.24
CA ILE A 754 -4.51 13.11 23.36
C ILE A 754 -5.50 14.24 23.13
N PHE A 755 -4.99 15.43 22.79
CA PHE A 755 -5.82 16.59 22.46
C PHE A 755 -6.78 16.28 21.29
N GLN A 756 -6.28 15.66 20.22
CA GLN A 756 -7.11 15.28 19.07
C GLN A 756 -8.21 14.28 19.46
N HIS A 757 -7.90 13.28 20.29
CA HIS A 757 -8.90 12.32 20.78
C HIS A 757 -9.96 13.00 21.63
N ALA A 758 -9.59 13.98 22.46
CA ALA A 758 -10.52 14.73 23.29
C ALA A 758 -11.48 15.58 22.45
N VAL A 759 -10.97 16.28 21.43
CA VAL A 759 -11.80 17.05 20.49
C VAL A 759 -12.78 16.15 19.73
N VAL A 760 -12.32 14.97 19.26
CA VAL A 760 -13.19 14.00 18.57
C VAL A 760 -14.21 13.40 19.51
N ASN A 761 -13.85 13.10 20.76
CA ASN A 761 -14.80 12.57 21.74
C ASN A 761 -15.91 13.59 21.99
N LEU A 762 -15.56 14.86 22.19
CA LEU A 762 -16.51 15.92 22.46
C LEU A 762 -17.44 16.21 21.29
N SER A 763 -16.88 16.36 20.08
CA SER A 763 -17.68 16.64 18.87
C SER A 763 -18.47 15.43 18.38
N GLY A 764 -17.85 14.25 18.30
CA GLY A 764 -18.48 13.03 17.80
C GLY A 764 -19.51 12.44 18.75
N GLY A 765 -19.27 12.51 20.06
CA GLY A 765 -20.16 11.95 21.08
C GLY A 765 -21.42 12.79 21.32
N SER A 766 -21.33 14.11 21.22
CA SER A 766 -22.46 15.02 21.48
C SER A 766 -23.50 14.98 20.36
N ASP A 767 -23.07 15.20 19.11
CA ASP A 767 -23.97 15.32 17.95
C ASP A 767 -24.74 14.03 17.66
N THR A 768 -24.01 12.90 17.59
CA THR A 768 -24.62 11.61 17.23
C THR A 768 -25.59 11.10 18.29
N THR A 769 -25.27 11.30 19.57
CA THR A 769 -26.14 10.90 20.69
C THR A 769 -27.38 11.78 20.76
N GLY A 770 -27.24 13.10 20.54
CA GLY A 770 -28.37 14.03 20.41
C GLY A 770 -29.36 13.56 19.35
N ILE A 771 -28.88 13.32 18.12
CA ILE A 771 -29.71 12.84 17.00
C ILE A 771 -30.37 11.48 17.31
N ALA A 772 -29.68 10.59 18.03
CA ALA A 772 -30.25 9.30 18.42
C ALA A 772 -31.43 9.46 19.39
N MET A 773 -31.31 10.34 20.39
CA MET A 773 -32.40 10.65 21.33
C MET A 773 -33.57 11.35 20.62
N ASP A 774 -33.26 12.27 19.70
CA ASP A 774 -34.25 12.93 18.86
C ASP A 774 -35.06 11.93 18.04
N SER A 775 -34.36 11.04 17.33
CA SER A 775 -35.00 9.97 16.56
C SER A 775 -35.91 9.12 17.44
N PHE A 776 -35.40 8.69 18.60
CA PHE A 776 -36.14 7.84 19.52
C PHE A 776 -37.44 8.51 19.99
N ILE A 777 -37.34 9.74 20.52
CA ILE A 777 -38.52 10.46 21.04
C ILE A 777 -39.47 10.85 19.91
N TYR A 778 -38.97 11.34 18.77
CA TYR A 778 -39.80 11.68 17.62
C TYR A 778 -40.65 10.50 17.15
N HIS A 779 -40.02 9.34 16.95
CA HIS A 779 -40.71 8.15 16.48
C HIS A 779 -41.63 7.56 17.54
N LEU A 780 -41.26 7.62 18.82
CA LEU A 780 -42.12 7.19 19.92
C LEU A 780 -43.40 8.03 20.00
N LEU A 781 -43.28 9.36 19.97
CA LEU A 781 -44.42 10.30 20.03
C LEU A 781 -45.32 10.22 18.80
N LYS A 782 -44.75 9.96 17.61
CA LYS A 782 -45.51 9.71 16.38
C LYS A 782 -46.28 8.40 16.38
N ASN A 783 -45.95 7.46 17.27
CA ASN A 783 -46.56 6.13 17.35
C ASN A 783 -47.18 5.89 18.74
N PRO A 784 -48.39 6.40 19.02
CA PRO A 784 -49.00 6.34 20.36
C PRO A 784 -49.18 4.93 20.93
N LYS A 785 -49.35 3.92 20.06
CA LYS A 785 -49.42 2.51 20.47
C LYS A 785 -48.09 2.03 21.05
N THR A 786 -47.00 2.36 20.35
CA THR A 786 -45.63 2.03 20.76
C THR A 786 -45.26 2.77 22.05
N TYR A 787 -45.59 4.07 22.14
CA TYR A 787 -45.44 4.86 23.36
C TYR A 787 -46.12 4.20 24.56
N LYS A 788 -47.42 3.88 24.46
CA LYS A 788 -48.17 3.27 25.57
C LYS A 788 -47.63 1.90 25.98
N LYS A 789 -47.17 1.11 25.02
CA LYS A 789 -46.58 -0.20 25.30
C LYS A 789 -45.24 -0.09 26.02
N LEU A 790 -44.40 0.86 25.61
CA LEU A 790 -43.14 1.15 26.32
C LEU A 790 -43.39 1.71 27.72
N GLN A 791 -44.33 2.63 27.85
CA GLN A 791 -44.76 3.16 29.14
C GLN A 791 -45.22 2.03 30.07
N ALA A 792 -46.03 1.09 29.57
CA ALA A 792 -46.48 -0.05 30.37
C ALA A 792 -45.32 -0.95 30.84
N GLU A 793 -44.30 -1.19 30.00
CA GLU A 793 -43.09 -1.94 30.40
C GLU A 793 -42.34 -1.22 31.53
N ILE A 794 -42.17 0.10 31.42
CA ILE A 794 -41.51 0.94 32.44
C ILE A 794 -42.32 0.97 33.74
N ASP A 795 -43.63 1.21 33.65
CA ASP A 795 -44.54 1.25 34.81
C ASP A 795 -44.56 -0.10 35.54
N GLU A 796 -44.58 -1.21 34.81
CA GLU A 796 -44.54 -2.55 35.39
C GLU A 796 -43.21 -2.83 36.11
N ALA A 797 -42.08 -2.42 35.53
CA ALA A 797 -40.78 -2.54 36.17
C ALA A 797 -40.68 -1.67 37.44
N ALA A 798 -41.19 -0.43 37.40
CA ALA A 798 -41.26 0.46 38.55
C ALA A 798 -42.14 -0.11 39.68
N LEU A 799 -43.34 -0.61 39.35
CA LEU A 799 -44.25 -1.22 40.33
C LEU A 799 -43.67 -2.46 41.00
N LYS A 800 -42.77 -3.19 40.32
CA LYS A 800 -42.05 -4.34 40.86
C LYS A 800 -40.79 -3.96 41.66
N GLY A 801 -40.51 -2.66 41.81
CA GLY A 801 -39.32 -2.17 42.50
C GLY A 801 -38.01 -2.55 41.79
N LYS A 802 -38.02 -2.68 40.47
CA LYS A 802 -36.86 -3.08 39.65
C LYS A 802 -36.07 -1.90 39.08
N LEU A 803 -36.50 -0.67 39.37
CA LEU A 803 -35.86 0.54 38.85
C LEU A 803 -35.43 1.44 40.01
N SER A 804 -34.19 1.92 39.96
CA SER A 804 -33.74 3.05 40.74
C SER A 804 -34.20 4.38 40.13
N ASP A 805 -33.95 5.48 40.84
CA ASP A 805 -34.22 6.84 40.38
C ASP A 805 -32.95 7.71 40.53
N PRO A 806 -32.22 8.01 39.44
CA PRO A 806 -32.48 7.57 38.06
C PRO A 806 -32.23 6.05 37.86
N PRO A 807 -32.81 5.41 36.83
CA PRO A 807 -32.60 3.98 36.55
C PRO A 807 -31.17 3.66 36.11
N ARG A 808 -30.60 2.57 36.61
CA ARG A 808 -29.27 2.10 36.18
C ARG A 808 -29.34 1.39 34.82
N TYR A 809 -28.22 1.36 34.09
CA TYR A 809 -28.02 0.60 32.86
C TYR A 809 -28.34 -0.88 33.05
N SER A 810 -27.93 -1.47 34.18
CA SER A 810 -28.22 -2.88 34.48
C SER A 810 -29.73 -3.19 34.59
N GLU A 811 -30.55 -2.18 34.87
CA GLU A 811 -32.01 -2.27 35.03
C GLU A 811 -32.76 -1.93 33.74
N THR A 812 -32.08 -1.32 32.76
CA THR A 812 -32.66 -0.82 31.51
C THR A 812 -32.07 -1.47 30.25
N ASN A 813 -31.16 -2.43 30.41
CA ASN A 813 -30.57 -3.18 29.30
C ASN A 813 -31.59 -4.10 28.58
N HIS A 814 -31.17 -4.70 27.47
CA HIS A 814 -32.00 -5.58 26.64
C HIS A 814 -32.59 -6.81 27.36
N GLN A 815 -32.02 -7.26 28.48
CA GLN A 815 -32.55 -8.38 29.27
C GLN A 815 -33.64 -7.90 30.23
N ALA A 816 -33.47 -6.72 30.81
CA ALA A 816 -34.39 -6.14 31.78
C ALA A 816 -35.59 -5.44 31.11
N MET A 817 -35.34 -4.72 30.01
CA MET A 817 -36.34 -3.97 29.24
C MET A 817 -36.22 -4.26 27.73
N PRO A 818 -36.66 -5.44 27.29
CA PRO A 818 -36.53 -5.86 25.89
C PRO A 818 -37.28 -4.94 24.93
N TYR A 819 -38.42 -4.37 25.31
CA TYR A 819 -39.18 -3.49 24.43
C TYR A 819 -38.57 -2.09 24.30
N LEU A 820 -38.03 -1.52 25.38
CA LEU A 820 -37.18 -0.32 25.33
C LEU A 820 -36.01 -0.51 24.36
N ALA A 821 -35.25 -1.60 24.52
CA ALA A 821 -34.11 -1.91 23.65
C ALA A 821 -34.54 -2.05 22.17
N ALA A 822 -35.69 -2.69 21.91
CA ALA A 822 -36.25 -2.78 20.57
C ALA A 822 -36.65 -1.41 20.00
N CYS A 823 -37.19 -0.50 20.82
CA CYS A 823 -37.54 0.85 20.40
C CYS A 823 -36.30 1.68 20.05
N ILE A 824 -35.23 1.58 20.83
CA ILE A 824 -33.94 2.25 20.56
C ILE A 824 -33.34 1.72 19.26
N LYS A 825 -33.26 0.39 19.09
CA LYS A 825 -32.76 -0.23 17.85
C LYS A 825 -33.56 0.20 16.63
N GLU A 826 -34.88 0.25 16.73
CA GLU A 826 -35.74 0.67 15.63
C GLU A 826 -35.60 2.16 15.30
N ALA A 827 -35.38 3.01 16.31
CA ALA A 827 -35.16 4.44 16.11
C ALA A 827 -33.84 4.69 15.35
N LEU A 828 -32.77 4.02 15.78
CA LEU A 828 -31.48 4.08 15.09
C LEU A 828 -31.58 3.52 13.67
N ARG A 829 -32.31 2.42 13.45
CA ARG A 829 -32.52 1.86 12.10
C ARG A 829 -33.23 2.86 11.19
N ILE A 830 -34.36 3.42 11.60
CA ILE A 830 -35.19 4.26 10.72
C ILE A 830 -34.55 5.63 10.47
N HIS A 831 -33.84 6.17 11.47
CA HIS A 831 -33.14 7.45 11.39
C HIS A 831 -31.73 7.31 12.01
N PRO A 832 -30.76 6.77 11.25
CA PRO A 832 -29.39 6.68 11.70
C PRO A 832 -28.78 8.08 11.84
N PRO A 833 -28.03 8.37 12.93
CA PRO A 833 -27.33 9.65 13.07
C PRO A 833 -26.37 9.96 11.91
N VAL A 834 -25.72 8.93 11.36
CA VAL A 834 -24.88 9.05 10.16
C VAL A 834 -25.62 8.47 8.96
N THR A 835 -25.95 9.32 7.97
CA THR A 835 -26.69 8.91 6.77
C THR A 835 -25.82 8.82 5.50
N THR A 836 -24.57 9.28 5.57
CA THR A 836 -23.63 9.35 4.44
C THR A 836 -23.14 7.97 3.99
N THR A 837 -22.55 7.88 2.80
CA THR A 837 -22.22 6.59 2.16
C THR A 837 -20.92 5.94 2.64
N LEU A 838 -20.13 6.59 3.51
CA LEU A 838 -18.88 6.08 4.09
C LEU A 838 -17.93 5.39 3.07
N PRO A 839 -17.44 6.11 2.06
CA PRO A 839 -16.73 5.52 0.94
C PRO A 839 -15.39 4.85 1.32
N ARG A 840 -15.08 3.74 0.66
CA ARG A 840 -13.82 2.98 0.72
C ARG A 840 -13.21 2.81 -0.67
N HIS A 841 -11.89 2.68 -0.75
CA HIS A 841 -11.22 2.22 -1.96
C HIS A 841 -11.21 0.70 -2.02
N VAL A 842 -11.58 0.16 -3.18
CA VAL A 842 -11.35 -1.25 -3.52
C VAL A 842 -9.82 -1.49 -3.56
N PRO A 843 -9.31 -2.56 -2.92
CA PRO A 843 -7.89 -2.90 -2.91
C PRO A 843 -7.29 -2.99 -4.32
N ARG A 844 -5.97 -2.82 -4.47
CA ARG A 844 -5.28 -2.76 -5.79
C ARG A 844 -5.60 -3.96 -6.70
N GLY A 845 -5.78 -5.17 -6.15
CA GLY A 845 -6.15 -6.38 -6.90
C GLY A 845 -7.64 -6.48 -7.33
N GLY A 846 -8.46 -5.47 -7.02
CA GLY A 846 -9.90 -5.55 -7.15
C GLY A 846 -10.55 -6.41 -6.05
N ALA A 847 -11.88 -6.48 -6.05
CA ALA A 847 -12.63 -7.32 -5.12
C ALA A 847 -13.99 -7.70 -5.68
N TYR A 848 -14.47 -8.90 -5.32
CA TYR A 848 -15.87 -9.28 -5.53
C TYR A 848 -16.72 -8.77 -4.38
N ILE A 849 -17.78 -8.03 -4.71
CA ILE A 849 -18.78 -7.52 -3.76
C ILE A 849 -20.16 -7.87 -4.32
N CYS A 850 -20.97 -8.58 -3.54
CA CYS A 850 -22.33 -9.02 -3.95
C CYS A 850 -22.34 -9.73 -5.32
N GLY A 851 -21.38 -10.64 -5.54
CA GLY A 851 -21.28 -11.42 -6.77
C GLY A 851 -20.73 -10.66 -7.99
N ARG A 852 -20.29 -9.41 -7.83
CA ARG A 852 -19.73 -8.58 -8.90
C ARG A 852 -18.30 -8.16 -8.61
N PHE A 853 -17.43 -8.26 -9.60
CA PHE A 853 -16.06 -7.75 -9.52
C PHE A 853 -16.02 -6.22 -9.67
N PHE A 854 -15.29 -5.56 -8.77
CA PHE A 854 -14.94 -4.15 -8.86
C PHE A 854 -13.41 -4.04 -8.98
N PRO A 855 -12.88 -3.24 -9.92
CA PRO A 855 -11.44 -3.09 -10.07
C PRO A 855 -10.84 -2.22 -8.96
N GLY A 856 -9.54 -2.39 -8.73
CA GLY A 856 -8.79 -1.62 -7.74
C GLY A 856 -8.86 -0.12 -7.95
N GLY A 857 -8.89 0.63 -6.85
CA GLY A 857 -9.02 2.09 -6.87
C GLY A 857 -10.46 2.61 -7.04
N THR A 858 -11.41 1.77 -7.45
CA THR A 858 -12.85 2.11 -7.44
C THR A 858 -13.27 2.52 -6.03
N ARG A 859 -14.12 3.55 -5.93
CA ARG A 859 -14.75 3.91 -4.66
C ARG A 859 -16.05 3.12 -4.51
N VAL A 860 -16.17 2.35 -3.44
CA VAL A 860 -17.40 1.64 -3.08
C VAL A 860 -17.90 2.17 -1.75
N SER A 861 -19.21 2.19 -1.58
CA SER A 861 -19.83 2.91 -0.47
C SER A 861 -21.17 2.26 -0.11
N VAL A 862 -21.53 2.30 1.17
CA VAL A 862 -22.79 1.75 1.70
C VAL A 862 -23.43 2.82 2.57
N SER A 863 -24.66 3.22 2.26
CA SER A 863 -25.39 4.19 3.09
C SER A 863 -26.15 3.48 4.20
N PRO A 864 -25.91 3.81 5.50
CA PRO A 864 -26.70 3.30 6.63
C PRO A 864 -28.20 3.49 6.41
N PHE A 865 -28.59 4.68 5.91
CA PHE A 865 -30.00 5.02 5.70
C PHE A 865 -30.69 4.12 4.67
N VAL A 866 -29.95 3.69 3.64
CA VAL A 866 -30.48 2.85 2.56
C VAL A 866 -30.53 1.39 2.97
N VAL A 867 -29.42 0.83 3.50
CA VAL A 867 -29.40 -0.59 3.91
C VAL A 867 -30.34 -0.89 5.07
N ALA A 868 -30.55 0.07 5.97
CA ALA A 868 -31.52 -0.03 7.05
C ALA A 868 -32.98 -0.14 6.57
N ARG A 869 -33.24 0.03 5.26
CA ARG A 869 -34.55 -0.13 4.61
C ARG A 869 -34.60 -1.29 3.64
N ASP A 870 -33.60 -2.16 3.63
CA ASP A 870 -33.62 -3.37 2.82
C ASP A 870 -34.83 -4.25 3.20
N LYS A 871 -35.65 -4.58 2.19
CA LYS A 871 -36.88 -5.33 2.40
C LYS A 871 -36.64 -6.82 2.67
N LYS A 872 -35.52 -7.37 2.19
CA LYS A 872 -35.19 -8.78 2.44
C LYS A 872 -34.86 -8.98 3.91
N LEU A 873 -34.12 -8.04 4.49
CA LEU A 873 -33.67 -8.08 5.87
C LEU A 873 -34.77 -7.63 6.85
N PHE A 874 -35.38 -6.46 6.60
CA PHE A 874 -36.35 -5.85 7.51
C PHE A 874 -37.82 -6.09 7.11
N GLY A 875 -38.10 -6.87 6.06
CA GLY A 875 -39.47 -7.14 5.61
C GLY A 875 -40.10 -6.01 4.79
N GLU A 876 -41.31 -6.26 4.27
CA GLU A 876 -42.00 -5.34 3.35
C GLU A 876 -42.33 -3.97 3.94
N ASP A 877 -42.45 -3.90 5.27
CA ASP A 877 -42.70 -2.67 6.01
C ASP A 877 -41.41 -2.02 6.55
N SER A 878 -40.28 -2.19 5.85
CA SER A 878 -38.98 -1.64 6.24
C SER A 878 -38.98 -0.10 6.38
N ASP A 879 -39.93 0.61 5.77
CA ASP A 879 -40.12 2.06 5.94
C ASP A 879 -40.89 2.45 7.22
N ALA A 880 -41.56 1.50 7.88
CA ALA A 880 -42.36 1.74 9.07
C ALA A 880 -41.53 1.60 10.35
N PHE A 881 -41.82 2.42 11.35
CA PHE A 881 -41.28 2.27 12.69
C PHE A 881 -42.06 1.18 13.44
N ARG A 882 -41.48 -0.01 13.55
CA ARG A 882 -42.11 -1.19 14.19
C ARG A 882 -41.11 -1.92 15.09
N PRO A 883 -40.95 -1.52 16.36
CA PRO A 883 -40.03 -2.16 17.30
C PRO A 883 -40.26 -3.67 17.48
N GLU A 884 -41.50 -4.14 17.31
CA GLU A 884 -41.87 -5.55 17.39
C GLU A 884 -41.02 -6.46 16.50
N ARG A 885 -40.48 -5.95 15.38
CA ARG A 885 -39.63 -6.75 14.48
C ARG A 885 -38.42 -7.38 15.16
N TRP A 886 -37.88 -6.72 16.18
CA TRP A 886 -36.72 -7.19 16.94
C TRP A 886 -37.07 -8.30 17.93
N LEU A 887 -38.36 -8.44 18.28
CA LEU A 887 -38.86 -9.39 19.28
C LEU A 887 -39.58 -10.59 18.64
N GLU A 888 -40.21 -10.39 17.48
CA GLU A 888 -41.01 -11.41 16.79
C GLU A 888 -40.19 -12.33 15.86
N CYS A 889 -38.90 -12.05 15.69
CA CYS A 889 -38.01 -12.80 14.81
C CYS A 889 -37.15 -13.82 15.58
N SER A 890 -36.53 -14.75 14.85
CA SER A 890 -35.56 -15.67 15.47
C SER A 890 -34.30 -14.90 15.90
N PRO A 891 -33.56 -15.38 16.92
CA PRO A 891 -32.31 -14.75 17.35
C PRO A 891 -31.30 -14.56 16.20
N GLU A 892 -31.23 -15.50 15.25
CA GLU A 892 -30.36 -15.40 14.07
C GLU A 892 -30.78 -14.24 13.17
N LYS A 893 -32.09 -14.08 12.94
CA LYS A 893 -32.61 -12.96 12.14
C LYS A 893 -32.43 -11.62 12.84
N ALA A 894 -32.59 -11.56 14.16
CA ALA A 894 -32.29 -10.37 14.95
C ALA A 894 -30.81 -9.97 14.79
N PHE A 895 -29.91 -10.96 14.88
CA PHE A 895 -28.48 -10.77 14.67
C PHE A 895 -28.14 -10.28 13.26
N ASP A 896 -28.76 -10.83 12.23
CA ASP A 896 -28.57 -10.38 10.84
C ASP A 896 -29.09 -8.94 10.64
N MET A 897 -30.24 -8.60 11.20
CA MET A 897 -30.79 -7.25 11.19
C MET A 897 -29.86 -6.25 11.90
N GLU A 898 -29.27 -6.63 13.03
CA GLU A 898 -28.27 -5.82 13.72
C GLU A 898 -27.03 -5.59 12.86
N ASN A 899 -26.48 -6.65 12.24
CA ASN A 899 -25.31 -6.50 11.36
C ASN A 899 -25.62 -5.70 10.08
N GLY A 900 -26.88 -5.71 9.61
CA GLY A 900 -27.33 -4.90 8.48
C GLY A 900 -27.57 -3.43 8.81
N CYS A 901 -27.70 -3.10 10.09
CA CYS A 901 -27.71 -1.74 10.58
C CYS A 901 -26.26 -1.27 10.76
N LEU A 902 -25.73 -0.49 9.80
CA LEU A 902 -24.33 -0.01 9.76
C LEU A 902 -23.90 0.89 10.95
N HIS A 903 -24.66 0.94 12.05
CA HIS A 903 -24.36 1.68 13.27
C HIS A 903 -23.01 1.25 13.86
N ASP A 904 -22.70 -0.05 13.82
CA ASP A 904 -21.52 -0.65 14.47
C ASP A 904 -20.28 -0.70 13.56
N ALA A 905 -20.44 -0.55 12.24
CA ALA A 905 -19.30 -0.60 11.30
C ALA A 905 -18.41 0.66 11.38
N ILE A 906 -18.88 1.69 12.08
CA ILE A 906 -18.16 2.95 12.32
C ILE A 906 -17.22 2.83 13.55
N SER A 907 -17.39 1.82 14.41
CA SER A 907 -16.52 1.56 15.56
C SER A 907 -16.17 0.07 15.71
N PRO A 908 -14.95 -0.35 15.33
CA PRO A 908 -14.57 -1.76 15.40
C PRO A 908 -14.30 -2.28 16.84
N SER A 909 -14.65 -1.54 17.90
CA SER A 909 -14.38 -1.93 19.30
C SER A 909 -15.40 -2.93 19.87
N TRP A 910 -16.63 -3.01 19.35
CA TRP A 910 -17.68 -3.86 19.94
C TRP A 910 -17.60 -5.34 19.56
N LYS A 911 -16.82 -5.72 18.54
CA LYS A 911 -16.66 -7.15 18.17
C LYS A 911 -15.95 -7.99 19.25
N PHE A 912 -15.32 -7.38 20.27
CA PHE A 912 -14.75 -8.12 21.40
C PHE A 912 -15.83 -8.79 22.29
N ALA A 913 -17.04 -8.22 22.36
CA ALA A 913 -18.17 -8.88 23.01
C ALA A 913 -18.69 -10.11 22.23
N LYS A 914 -18.35 -10.26 20.94
CA LYS A 914 -18.80 -11.39 20.08
C LYS A 914 -18.15 -12.73 20.44
N SER A 915 -17.04 -12.74 21.18
CA SER A 915 -16.46 -13.97 21.72
C SER A 915 -17.23 -14.52 22.92
N TRP A 916 -18.03 -13.70 23.60
CA TRP A 916 -18.74 -14.06 24.83
C TRP A 916 -20.16 -14.58 24.59
N LEU A 917 -20.72 -14.37 23.39
CA LEU A 917 -22.01 -14.93 22.97
C LEU A 917 -21.87 -16.21 22.12
N ARG A 918 -20.63 -16.56 21.72
CA ARG A 918 -20.30 -17.83 21.04
C ARG A 918 -19.72 -18.89 21.99
N CYS A 919 -19.38 -18.51 23.22
CA CYS A 919 -19.18 -19.40 24.35
C CYS A 919 -20.43 -19.36 25.22
#